data_AF-A0A816P9L4-F1
#
_entry.id   AF-A0A816P9L4-F1
#
_cell.length_a   1.000
_cell.length_b   1.000
_cell.length_c   1.000
_cell.angle_alpha   90.00
_cell.angle_beta   90.00
_cell.angle_gamma   90.00
#
_symmetry.space_group_name_H-M   'P 1'
#
loop_
_entity.id
_entity.type
_entity.pdbx_description
1 polymer ?
#
loop_
_entity_poly.entity_id
_entity_poly.type
_entity_poly.pdbx_seq_one_letter_code
_entity_poly.pdbx_strand_id
1 'polypeptide(L)'
;MNSIFFETIIRVDILIVFATIINYGFSVSVPKKGDLFTVNITMNDFQTTQEDEYAYVQYKLPDEELFIVGYLPLINMNSAHHMLTYACAQPASGDKFWKGGTTCFGEQMIIHGWARNAPSLTLPENVGFHVGRNTPYKYVVVNIHYLSILKNDYSGNQLIMTRKPLTYHAGVMLGGSGRIYLQPKTNSIRTPFSCQYNGPPISIFAVRVHAHQWGRVNSLYRVRKGEISQIVKGDPQWPQSFYPLASPVDIQNNDYVIGQCVYDNTEDRVVTVGSTHRDEMCNVYSMYSYDSTIQSSNRKTMNSPPIQMCWDNAFSSIARLIPADSEIPPLKPPEISGAPSGPHAHSEHGVNTFTADLYTNVEIWPDVKSLPAQLGEVGGIALNNANNELVVFHRGSRNWESKYFDEYRFRNEVYGPIEDDVLIHVDTRTGQTKYRWGAKMFYMPHGLTIDHEGNFWLTDVAMHQVLMFQPNNLTHPALTVGEKFRSGAGSSRLCRPADIAVMKNGDFFVADGYCNSRIIKFNRKGEYLMEWGSSMTRKVDSDGFPLPNEWNIVHSIALNENAQLLCGADRENFRIQCFNLTTGEFLRQIRVEKKDKIGAIYAIEFVPKANGTILFAVTGGVQTSNKKVYMVDASTGDILTSFDSNPHLISPHDITVSANAREIYVGELASSPANALHKFELSKHTDLPTETFNRRFNINDKNFRISVIIMAAFAVPVLASVIIGCIIRIRNLRKTNRLNAFLDDVKSRDTSYNSALGGWMNRRKGFSRLEQYSDGENEPLDTNVGDDSNNNSGNEPITVKVKQQPAALNNKKDTVQFQIAENL
;
A
#
# COMPACT_ATOMS: atom_id res chain seq x y z
N MET A 1 -22.35 -69.49 17.96
CA MET A 1 -21.53 -68.48 18.66
C MET A 1 -20.54 -67.74 17.75
N ASN A 2 -19.97 -68.35 16.71
CA ASN A 2 -18.85 -67.73 15.95
C ASN A 2 -19.20 -66.57 14.99
N SER A 3 -20.49 -66.28 14.73
CA SER A 3 -20.88 -65.17 13.83
C SER A 3 -20.84 -63.79 14.50
N ILE A 4 -21.19 -63.72 15.79
CA ILE A 4 -21.31 -62.44 16.51
C ILE A 4 -19.91 -61.92 16.87
N PHE A 5 -19.02 -62.80 17.31
CA PHE A 5 -17.64 -62.47 17.68
C PHE A 5 -16.85 -61.80 16.53
N PHE A 6 -17.12 -62.22 15.28
CA PHE A 6 -16.44 -61.66 14.10
C PHE A 6 -16.98 -60.30 13.64
N GLU A 7 -18.29 -60.03 13.80
CA GLU A 7 -18.83 -58.69 13.54
C GLU A 7 -18.39 -57.67 14.60
N THR A 8 -18.28 -58.09 15.87
CA THR A 8 -17.79 -57.20 16.94
C THR A 8 -16.34 -56.79 16.70
N ILE A 9 -15.45 -57.72 16.34
CA ILE A 9 -14.04 -57.41 16.05
C ILE A 9 -13.91 -56.43 14.87
N ILE A 10 -14.59 -56.69 13.75
CA ILE A 10 -14.50 -55.81 12.57
C ILE A 10 -15.05 -54.40 12.85
N ARG A 11 -16.12 -54.27 13.65
CA ARG A 11 -16.62 -52.95 14.08
C ARG A 11 -15.66 -52.23 15.02
N VAL A 12 -15.02 -52.95 15.94
CA VAL A 12 -14.01 -52.40 16.85
C VAL A 12 -12.76 -51.95 16.08
N ASP A 13 -12.26 -52.75 15.14
CA ASP A 13 -11.09 -52.38 14.34
C ASP A 13 -11.35 -51.16 13.45
N ILE A 14 -12.54 -51.06 12.82
CA ILE A 14 -12.91 -49.88 12.02
C ILE A 14 -13.07 -48.64 12.91
N LEU A 15 -13.66 -48.78 14.11
CA LEU A 15 -13.76 -47.68 15.08
C LEU A 15 -12.40 -47.26 15.63
N ILE A 16 -11.48 -48.20 15.89
CA ILE A 16 -10.11 -47.89 16.30
C ILE A 16 -9.35 -47.22 15.16
N VAL A 17 -9.47 -47.68 13.91
CA VAL A 17 -8.83 -47.03 12.75
C VAL A 17 -9.40 -45.62 12.54
N PHE A 18 -10.71 -45.41 12.61
CA PHE A 18 -11.29 -44.06 12.54
C PHE A 18 -10.88 -43.18 13.73
N ALA A 19 -10.89 -43.69 14.96
CA ALA A 19 -10.45 -42.95 16.13
C ALA A 19 -8.94 -42.64 16.10
N THR A 20 -8.13 -43.52 15.50
CA THR A 20 -6.68 -43.29 15.33
C THR A 20 -6.42 -42.29 14.21
N ILE A 21 -7.18 -42.33 13.10
CA ILE A 21 -7.10 -41.32 12.04
C ILE A 21 -7.60 -39.95 12.52
N ILE A 22 -8.62 -39.91 13.38
CA ILE A 22 -9.10 -38.65 13.99
C ILE A 22 -8.12 -38.12 15.04
N ASN A 23 -7.53 -38.98 15.89
CA ASN A 23 -6.54 -38.57 16.89
C ASN A 23 -5.15 -38.21 16.28
N TYR A 24 -4.67 -38.92 15.26
CA TYR A 24 -3.42 -38.57 14.57
C TYR A 24 -3.61 -37.48 13.50
N GLY A 25 -4.82 -37.34 12.94
CA GLY A 25 -5.18 -36.20 12.08
C GLY A 25 -5.20 -34.86 12.80
N PHE A 26 -5.21 -34.86 14.13
CA PHE A 26 -5.19 -33.67 15.00
C PHE A 26 -4.02 -33.68 16.00
N SER A 27 -2.81 -34.07 15.58
CA SER A 27 -1.56 -33.81 16.34
C SER A 27 -0.30 -33.77 15.47
N VAL A 28 -0.35 -33.06 14.35
CA VAL A 28 0.86 -32.44 13.77
C VAL A 28 0.79 -30.95 14.06
N SER A 29 1.50 -30.50 15.09
CA SER A 29 1.75 -29.09 15.33
C SER A 29 2.73 -28.57 14.27
N VAL A 30 2.20 -28.33 13.06
CA VAL A 30 2.89 -27.56 12.03
C VAL A 30 3.22 -26.18 12.66
N PRO A 31 4.48 -25.73 12.69
CA PRO A 31 4.80 -24.40 13.14
C PRO A 31 4.05 -23.38 12.28
N LYS A 32 3.11 -22.64 12.87
CA LYS A 32 2.35 -21.62 12.15
C LYS A 32 3.31 -20.53 11.68
N LYS A 33 3.28 -20.28 10.37
CA LYS A 33 4.18 -19.36 9.68
C LYS A 33 3.49 -17.99 9.57
N GLY A 34 3.76 -17.12 10.53
CA GLY A 34 3.48 -15.67 10.47
C GLY A 34 2.00 -15.26 10.51
N ASP A 35 1.48 -14.91 11.69
CA ASP A 35 0.03 -14.80 11.96
C ASP A 35 -0.69 -13.48 11.58
N LEU A 36 -0.03 -12.48 10.99
CA LEU A 36 -0.68 -11.24 10.57
C LEU A 36 -1.44 -11.40 9.22
N PHE A 37 -2.42 -10.53 8.97
CA PHE A 37 -3.21 -10.41 7.73
C PHE A 37 -3.85 -9.00 7.65
N THR A 38 -4.36 -8.57 6.49
CA THR A 38 -5.04 -7.26 6.34
C THR A 38 -6.54 -7.36 6.07
N VAL A 39 -7.26 -6.29 6.43
CA VAL A 39 -8.69 -6.11 6.17
C VAL A 39 -8.94 -4.71 5.61
N ASN A 40 -9.42 -4.62 4.37
CA ASN A 40 -9.82 -3.33 3.78
C ASN A 40 -11.27 -2.98 4.17
N ILE A 41 -11.45 -1.78 4.71
CA ILE A 41 -12.75 -1.21 5.05
C ILE A 41 -12.86 0.13 4.31
N THR A 42 -13.35 0.06 3.07
CA THR A 42 -13.43 1.20 2.15
C THR A 42 -14.85 1.43 1.67
N MET A 43 -15.15 2.69 1.35
CA MET A 43 -16.26 3.05 0.48
C MET A 43 -16.14 2.32 -0.86
N ASN A 44 -17.27 2.14 -1.54
CA ASN A 44 -17.32 1.47 -2.82
C ASN A 44 -18.27 2.21 -3.74
N ASP A 45 -17.72 3.07 -4.59
CA ASP A 45 -18.44 3.96 -5.50
C ASP A 45 -19.42 4.90 -4.78
N PHE A 46 -19.01 5.40 -3.60
CA PHE A 46 -19.86 6.24 -2.76
C PHE A 46 -19.96 7.67 -3.32
N GLN A 47 -21.14 8.28 -3.22
CA GLN A 47 -21.41 9.63 -3.72
C GLN A 47 -21.86 10.52 -2.56
N THR A 48 -21.24 11.69 -2.38
CA THR A 48 -21.75 12.71 -1.47
C THR A 48 -22.84 13.52 -2.16
N THR A 49 -23.90 13.87 -1.42
CA THR A 49 -25.09 14.58 -1.90
C THR A 49 -25.15 16.03 -1.42
N GLN A 50 -24.28 16.38 -0.49
CA GLN A 50 -24.12 17.73 0.06
C GLN A 50 -22.67 17.97 0.47
N GLU A 51 -22.33 19.23 0.73
CA GLU A 51 -21.09 19.62 1.41
C GLU A 51 -21.20 19.30 2.92
N ASP A 52 -20.05 19.24 3.62
CA ASP A 52 -19.95 18.89 5.05
C ASP A 52 -20.65 17.56 5.40
N GLU A 53 -20.45 16.53 4.58
CA GLU A 53 -21.15 15.25 4.71
C GLU A 53 -20.30 14.18 5.42
N TYR A 54 -20.87 13.61 6.48
CA TYR A 54 -20.29 12.46 7.20
C TYR A 54 -20.87 11.17 6.64
N ALA A 55 -20.00 10.28 6.18
CA ALA A 55 -20.35 8.94 5.73
C ALA A 55 -19.70 7.88 6.64
N TYR A 56 -20.27 6.68 6.62
CA TYR A 56 -19.81 5.56 7.43
C TYR A 56 -19.79 4.30 6.59
N VAL A 57 -18.80 3.44 6.79
CA VAL A 57 -18.73 2.09 6.22
C VAL A 57 -18.37 1.09 7.31
N GLN A 58 -19.06 -0.06 7.34
CA GLN A 58 -18.85 -1.09 8.34
C GLN A 58 -18.19 -2.36 7.80
N TYR A 59 -17.46 -3.04 8.68
CA TYR A 59 -16.94 -4.38 8.48
C TYR A 59 -17.31 -5.26 9.68
N LYS A 60 -17.97 -6.39 9.43
CA LYS A 60 -18.25 -7.39 10.45
C LYS A 60 -17.03 -8.28 10.66
N LEU A 61 -16.51 -8.31 11.87
CA LEU A 61 -15.40 -9.20 12.23
C LEU A 61 -15.87 -10.65 12.18
N PRO A 62 -15.01 -11.61 11.77
CA PRO A 62 -15.31 -13.02 11.95
C PRO A 62 -15.40 -13.34 13.45
N ASP A 63 -16.11 -14.41 13.80
CA ASP A 63 -16.13 -14.91 15.18
C ASP A 63 -14.83 -15.66 15.49
N GLU A 64 -13.72 -14.92 15.54
CA GLU A 64 -12.37 -15.36 15.90
C GLU A 64 -11.77 -14.34 16.87
N GLU A 65 -10.81 -14.76 17.69
CA GLU A 65 -10.05 -13.88 18.58
C GLU A 65 -8.97 -13.16 17.76
N LEU A 66 -9.03 -11.83 17.69
CA LEU A 66 -8.23 -11.03 16.75
C LEU A 66 -7.62 -9.80 17.43
N PHE A 67 -6.48 -9.35 16.91
CA PHE A 67 -5.79 -8.15 17.41
C PHE A 67 -5.45 -7.21 16.26
N ILE A 68 -5.89 -5.95 16.32
CA ILE A 68 -5.51 -4.91 15.35
C ILE A 68 -4.20 -4.28 15.82
N VAL A 69 -3.15 -4.37 14.99
CA VAL A 69 -1.78 -3.91 15.32
C VAL A 69 -1.30 -2.75 14.46
N GLY A 70 -2.06 -2.34 13.45
CA GLY A 70 -1.69 -1.22 12.58
C GLY A 70 -2.79 -0.80 11.62
N TYR A 71 -2.56 0.32 10.95
CA TYR A 71 -3.52 0.99 10.07
C TYR A 71 -2.77 1.53 8.83
N LEU A 72 -3.42 1.46 7.68
CA LEU A 72 -2.99 2.13 6.46
C LEU A 72 -4.19 2.91 5.89
N PRO A 73 -4.22 4.25 6.03
CA PRO A 73 -5.30 5.06 5.49
C PRO A 73 -5.29 5.02 3.96
N LEU A 74 -6.43 4.70 3.35
CA LEU A 74 -6.64 4.65 1.91
C LEU A 74 -7.54 5.83 1.54
N ILE A 75 -6.97 7.01 1.27
CA ILE A 75 -7.73 8.26 1.22
C ILE A 75 -7.66 8.95 -0.14
N ASN A 76 -8.81 9.43 -0.62
CA ASN A 76 -8.91 10.42 -1.68
C ASN A 76 -8.60 11.83 -1.13
N MET A 77 -7.36 12.27 -1.32
CA MET A 77 -6.86 13.56 -0.82
C MET A 77 -7.58 14.79 -1.38
N ASN A 78 -8.35 14.64 -2.46
CA ASN A 78 -9.13 15.74 -3.04
C ASN A 78 -10.45 16.00 -2.31
N SER A 79 -10.86 15.15 -1.36
CA SER A 79 -12.23 15.17 -0.83
C SER A 79 -12.37 14.95 0.67
N ALA A 80 -11.64 13.97 1.23
CA ALA A 80 -11.72 13.68 2.65
C ALA A 80 -10.96 14.74 3.47
N HIS A 81 -11.59 15.20 4.54
CA HIS A 81 -11.01 16.15 5.49
C HIS A 81 -10.40 15.43 6.69
N HIS A 82 -11.16 14.49 7.28
CA HIS A 82 -10.67 13.56 8.29
C HIS A 82 -11.42 12.23 8.22
N MET A 83 -10.86 11.20 8.84
CA MET A 83 -11.43 9.86 8.95
C MET A 83 -11.19 9.32 10.37
N LEU A 84 -12.21 8.75 10.98
CA LEU A 84 -12.13 8.12 12.30
C LEU A 84 -12.52 6.64 12.18
N THR A 85 -11.86 5.75 12.91
CA THR A 85 -12.15 4.31 12.90
C THR A 85 -12.50 3.84 14.31
N TYR A 86 -13.58 3.09 14.44
CA TYR A 86 -14.14 2.64 15.71
C TYR A 86 -14.29 1.12 15.72
N ALA A 87 -13.88 0.48 16.81
CA ALA A 87 -14.30 -0.88 17.16
C ALA A 87 -15.65 -0.78 17.89
N CYS A 88 -16.65 -1.56 17.48
CA CYS A 88 -18.03 -1.40 17.93
C CYS A 88 -18.74 -2.73 18.20
N ALA A 89 -19.63 -2.73 19.20
CA ALA A 89 -20.55 -3.83 19.48
C ALA A 89 -21.60 -3.99 18.38
N GLN A 90 -22.23 -2.89 17.97
CA GLN A 90 -23.21 -2.85 16.88
C GLN A 90 -23.08 -1.54 16.07
N PRO A 91 -23.08 -1.58 14.72
CA PRO A 91 -23.15 -0.38 13.89
C PRO A 91 -24.53 0.31 14.01
N ALA A 92 -24.60 1.60 13.71
CA ALA A 92 -25.87 2.34 13.77
C ALA A 92 -26.86 1.98 12.64
N SER A 93 -26.37 1.51 11.49
CA SER A 93 -27.21 0.92 10.42
C SER A 93 -26.86 -0.55 10.17
N GLY A 94 -27.84 -1.31 9.66
CA GLY A 94 -27.62 -2.62 9.06
C GLY A 94 -27.00 -2.55 7.66
N ASP A 95 -27.05 -1.38 7.01
CA ASP A 95 -26.48 -1.16 5.68
C ASP A 95 -24.94 -1.18 5.70
N LYS A 96 -24.32 -1.64 4.62
CA LYS A 96 -22.85 -1.67 4.49
C LYS A 96 -22.22 -0.29 4.66
N PHE A 97 -22.91 0.76 4.24
CA PHE A 97 -22.55 2.15 4.43
C PHE A 97 -23.81 3.01 4.66
N TRP A 98 -23.67 4.14 5.36
CA TRP A 98 -24.75 5.11 5.58
C TRP A 98 -24.24 6.55 5.69
N LYS A 99 -25.16 7.52 5.70
CA LYS A 99 -24.92 8.96 5.73
C LYS A 99 -25.47 9.57 7.03
N GLY A 100 -24.67 10.41 7.68
CA GLY A 100 -25.03 11.12 8.92
C GLY A 100 -25.38 10.23 10.11
N GLY A 101 -25.82 10.87 11.20
CA GLY A 101 -26.32 10.18 12.39
C GLY A 101 -25.26 9.57 13.30
N THR A 102 -25.65 8.54 14.05
CA THR A 102 -24.80 7.87 15.05
C THR A 102 -23.78 6.94 14.39
N THR A 103 -22.61 6.76 15.01
CA THR A 103 -21.61 5.77 14.55
C THR A 103 -22.00 4.34 14.93
N CYS A 104 -22.26 4.10 16.22
CA CYS A 104 -22.46 2.76 16.78
C CYS A 104 -23.44 2.78 17.97
N PHE A 105 -24.07 1.64 18.23
CA PHE A 105 -24.86 1.38 19.44
C PHE A 105 -24.11 0.44 20.39
N GLY A 106 -24.29 0.64 21.70
CA GLY A 106 -23.61 -0.14 22.75
C GLY A 106 -22.14 0.28 22.96
N GLU A 107 -21.30 -0.67 23.38
CA GLU A 107 -19.87 -0.41 23.58
C GLU A 107 -19.17 -0.06 22.26
N GLN A 108 -18.42 1.04 22.27
CA GLN A 108 -17.61 1.50 21.15
C GLN A 108 -16.28 2.08 21.65
N MET A 109 -15.25 1.97 20.83
CA MET A 109 -13.91 2.50 21.11
C MET A 109 -13.34 3.07 19.82
N ILE A 110 -12.91 4.33 19.84
CA ILE A 110 -12.10 4.87 18.74
C ILE A 110 -10.73 4.18 18.76
N ILE A 111 -10.30 3.64 17.62
CA ILE A 111 -9.06 2.84 17.51
C ILE A 111 -8.03 3.45 16.56
N HIS A 112 -8.46 4.34 15.66
CA HIS A 112 -7.60 5.11 14.77
C HIS A 112 -8.27 6.41 14.37
N GLY A 113 -7.47 7.43 14.06
CA GLY A 113 -7.91 8.69 13.46
C GLY A 113 -6.87 9.13 12.43
N TRP A 114 -7.34 9.71 11.34
CA TRP A 114 -6.55 10.31 10.29
C TRP A 114 -7.12 11.70 9.98
N ALA A 115 -6.25 12.66 9.76
CA ALA A 115 -6.62 13.98 9.26
C ALA A 115 -5.53 14.49 8.33
N ARG A 116 -5.89 15.34 7.36
CA ARG A 116 -4.92 15.93 6.44
C ARG A 116 -3.86 16.71 7.22
N ASN A 117 -2.58 16.52 6.87
CA ASN A 117 -1.42 17.13 7.52
C ASN A 117 -1.20 16.73 9.00
N ALA A 118 -1.82 15.64 9.47
CA ALA A 118 -1.56 15.08 10.79
C ALA A 118 -0.52 13.96 10.75
N PRO A 119 0.26 13.73 11.83
CA PRO A 119 1.16 12.58 11.91
C PRO A 119 0.38 11.26 11.87
N SER A 120 1.03 10.23 11.31
CA SER A 120 0.50 8.86 11.28
C SER A 120 0.60 8.20 12.66
N LEU A 121 -0.42 7.40 13.01
CA LEU A 121 -0.44 6.63 14.25
C LEU A 121 0.22 5.25 14.04
N THR A 122 1.36 5.05 14.68
CA THR A 122 2.01 3.74 14.82
C THR A 122 1.76 3.18 16.23
N LEU A 123 1.30 1.94 16.34
CA LEU A 123 1.17 1.26 17.64
C LEU A 123 2.54 0.74 18.11
N PRO A 124 2.83 0.72 19.42
CA PRO A 124 4.08 0.15 19.93
C PRO A 124 4.22 -1.35 19.62
N GLU A 125 5.46 -1.86 19.64
CA GLU A 125 5.73 -3.27 19.35
C GLU A 125 4.97 -4.20 20.30
N ASN A 126 4.38 -5.28 19.76
CA ASN A 126 3.56 -6.26 20.47
C ASN A 126 2.31 -5.69 21.19
N VAL A 127 1.88 -4.47 20.85
CA VAL A 127 0.62 -3.85 21.30
C VAL A 127 -0.44 -3.96 20.21
N GLY A 128 -1.67 -4.32 20.57
CA GLY A 128 -2.79 -4.31 19.62
C GLY A 128 -4.17 -4.29 20.27
N PHE A 129 -5.17 -3.76 19.56
CA PHE A 129 -6.55 -3.72 20.03
C PHE A 129 -7.19 -5.09 19.89
N HIS A 130 -7.52 -5.72 21.02
CA HIS A 130 -8.25 -6.98 21.07
C HIS A 130 -9.70 -6.78 20.60
N VAL A 131 -10.13 -7.52 19.58
CA VAL A 131 -11.45 -7.45 18.95
C VAL A 131 -11.95 -8.84 18.51
N GLY A 132 -13.22 -8.95 18.14
CA GLY A 132 -13.82 -10.22 17.68
C GLY A 132 -14.35 -11.07 18.84
N ARG A 133 -14.09 -12.38 18.82
CA ARG A 133 -14.48 -13.34 19.87
C ARG A 133 -13.96 -12.88 21.24
N ASN A 134 -14.66 -13.25 22.33
CA ASN A 134 -14.37 -12.87 23.72
C ASN A 134 -14.43 -11.36 24.06
N THR A 135 -14.46 -10.46 23.06
CA THR A 135 -14.66 -9.01 23.25
C THR A 135 -16.11 -8.60 22.93
N PRO A 136 -16.56 -7.42 23.38
CA PRO A 136 -17.83 -6.85 22.90
C PRO A 136 -17.75 -6.34 21.46
N TYR A 137 -16.55 -6.01 20.95
CA TYR A 137 -16.37 -5.39 19.63
C TYR A 137 -16.49 -6.42 18.49
N LYS A 138 -17.63 -6.46 17.82
CA LYS A 138 -17.94 -7.39 16.70
C LYS A 138 -17.85 -6.74 15.32
N TYR A 139 -17.73 -5.43 15.25
CA TYR A 139 -17.64 -4.66 14.02
C TYR A 139 -16.50 -3.65 14.11
N VAL A 140 -15.98 -3.26 12.95
CA VAL A 140 -15.21 -2.03 12.79
C VAL A 140 -15.99 -1.10 11.88
N VAL A 141 -16.15 0.16 12.30
CA VAL A 141 -16.84 1.21 11.55
C VAL A 141 -15.83 2.31 11.23
N VAL A 142 -15.69 2.64 9.95
CA VAL A 142 -14.90 3.79 9.48
C VAL A 142 -15.86 4.91 9.15
N ASN A 143 -15.70 6.04 9.84
CA ASN A 143 -16.37 7.30 9.55
C ASN A 143 -15.44 8.20 8.72
N ILE A 144 -15.95 8.82 7.66
CA ILE A 144 -15.21 9.71 6.78
C ILE A 144 -16.00 11.02 6.67
N HIS A 145 -15.32 12.15 6.87
CA HIS A 145 -15.89 13.47 6.69
C HIS A 145 -15.42 14.07 5.36
N TYR A 146 -16.36 14.41 4.49
CA TYR A 146 -16.13 15.05 3.20
C TYR A 146 -16.60 16.50 3.19
N LEU A 147 -15.74 17.42 2.77
CA LEU A 147 -16.11 18.84 2.65
C LEU A 147 -16.83 19.17 1.34
N SER A 148 -16.75 18.31 0.33
CA SER A 148 -17.21 18.60 -1.03
C SER A 148 -18.08 17.49 -1.62
N ILE A 149 -18.88 17.86 -2.63
CA ILE A 149 -19.72 16.94 -3.40
C ILE A 149 -18.86 16.12 -4.38
N LEU A 150 -18.97 14.79 -4.30
CA LEU A 150 -18.20 13.81 -5.07
C LEU A 150 -19.13 12.91 -5.86
N LYS A 151 -18.72 12.61 -7.09
CA LYS A 151 -19.40 11.60 -7.91
C LYS A 151 -19.07 10.19 -7.43
N ASN A 152 -17.80 9.85 -7.23
CA ASN A 152 -17.39 8.50 -6.85
C ASN A 152 -16.25 8.58 -5.82
N ASP A 153 -16.33 7.80 -4.75
CA ASP A 153 -15.28 7.70 -3.73
C ASP A 153 -15.06 6.26 -3.23
N TYR A 154 -13.79 5.97 -2.90
CA TYR A 154 -13.29 4.67 -2.47
C TYR A 154 -12.45 4.79 -1.17
N SER A 155 -12.59 5.89 -0.44
CA SER A 155 -11.78 6.16 0.74
C SER A 155 -12.11 5.21 1.90
N GLY A 156 -11.16 5.02 2.80
CA GLY A 156 -11.33 4.22 4.01
C GLY A 156 -10.01 3.82 4.65
N ASN A 157 -10.00 2.69 5.34
CA ASN A 157 -8.87 2.23 6.14
C ASN A 157 -8.56 0.76 5.86
N GLN A 158 -7.28 0.42 5.68
CA GLN A 158 -6.81 -0.97 5.73
C GLN A 158 -6.26 -1.25 7.14
N LEU A 159 -6.87 -2.21 7.83
CA LEU A 159 -6.38 -2.69 9.12
C LEU A 159 -5.29 -3.74 8.91
N ILE A 160 -4.24 -3.69 9.73
CA ILE A 160 -3.26 -4.77 9.89
C ILE A 160 -3.64 -5.51 11.18
N MET A 161 -3.92 -6.82 11.07
CA MET A 161 -4.50 -7.64 12.13
C MET A 161 -3.67 -8.92 12.34
N THR A 162 -3.73 -9.54 13.52
CA THR A 162 -3.13 -10.84 13.80
C THR A 162 -4.07 -11.77 14.56
N ARG A 163 -3.85 -13.08 14.39
CA ARG A 163 -4.43 -14.17 15.21
C ARG A 163 -3.53 -14.61 16.36
N LYS A 164 -2.28 -14.13 16.41
CA LYS A 164 -1.36 -14.42 17.51
C LYS A 164 -1.80 -13.63 18.75
N PRO A 165 -2.04 -14.27 19.90
CA PRO A 165 -2.29 -13.57 21.16
C PRO A 165 -1.16 -12.60 21.50
N LEU A 166 -1.52 -11.41 21.96
CA LEU A 166 -0.57 -10.37 22.37
C LEU A 166 -0.55 -10.24 23.89
N THR A 167 0.65 -10.08 24.46
CA THR A 167 0.81 -9.81 25.90
C THR A 167 0.27 -8.42 26.27
N TYR A 168 0.45 -7.44 25.37
CA TYR A 168 -0.01 -6.08 25.60
C TYR A 168 -1.22 -5.76 24.73
N HIS A 169 -2.33 -5.43 25.38
CA HIS A 169 -3.55 -4.99 24.70
C HIS A 169 -3.58 -3.46 24.66
N ALA A 170 -4.05 -2.91 23.54
CA ALA A 170 -4.36 -1.49 23.41
C ALA A 170 -5.78 -1.20 23.91
N GLY A 171 -5.95 -0.03 24.52
CA GLY A 171 -7.24 0.55 24.91
C GLY A 171 -7.22 2.07 24.75
N VAL A 172 -8.39 2.71 24.91
CA VAL A 172 -8.52 4.17 24.92
C VAL A 172 -9.30 4.61 26.15
N MET A 173 -8.70 5.52 26.92
CA MET A 173 -9.35 6.21 28.03
C MET A 173 -9.87 7.56 27.51
N LEU A 174 -11.16 7.84 27.69
CA LEU A 174 -11.77 9.12 27.36
C LEU A 174 -11.84 10.02 28.60
N GLY A 175 -10.97 11.03 28.68
CA GLY A 175 -11.10 12.14 29.61
C GLY A 175 -12.04 13.21 29.07
N GLY A 176 -12.94 13.76 29.89
CA GLY A 176 -13.88 14.77 29.41
C GLY A 176 -14.90 15.26 30.43
N SER A 177 -15.80 16.12 29.97
CA SER A 177 -16.89 16.68 30.78
C SER A 177 -18.15 16.87 29.95
N GLY A 178 -19.29 16.44 30.51
CA GLY A 178 -20.61 16.76 29.98
C GLY A 178 -21.14 18.11 30.47
N ARG A 179 -20.51 18.69 31.50
CA ARG A 179 -20.94 19.94 32.14
C ARG A 179 -20.38 21.18 31.45
N ILE A 180 -20.67 21.30 30.16
CA ILE A 180 -20.29 22.46 29.34
C ILE A 180 -21.43 23.48 29.39
N TYR A 181 -21.14 24.66 29.93
CA TYR A 181 -22.03 25.82 29.91
C TYR A 181 -21.17 27.06 29.61
N LEU A 182 -21.14 27.45 28.35
CA LEU A 182 -20.33 28.58 27.90
C LEU A 182 -21.19 29.84 27.88
N GLN A 183 -20.92 30.77 28.80
CA GLN A 183 -21.60 32.08 28.86
C GLN A 183 -21.39 32.87 27.55
N PRO A 184 -22.36 33.66 27.08
CA PRO A 184 -22.19 34.54 25.92
C PRO A 184 -20.99 35.49 26.07
N LYS A 185 -20.33 35.83 24.96
CA LYS A 185 -19.23 36.82 24.88
C LYS A 185 -18.15 36.69 25.97
N THR A 186 -17.83 35.46 26.37
CA THR A 186 -16.93 35.17 27.49
C THR A 186 -15.76 34.29 27.04
N ASN A 187 -14.54 34.74 27.34
CA ASN A 187 -13.28 34.06 26.99
C ASN A 187 -12.72 33.28 28.18
N SER A 188 -11.81 32.35 27.93
CA SER A 188 -11.16 31.48 28.94
C SER A 188 -12.16 30.79 29.88
N ILE A 189 -13.26 30.25 29.33
CA ILE A 189 -14.22 29.46 30.10
C ILE A 189 -13.62 28.07 30.35
N ARG A 190 -13.51 27.70 31.63
CA ARG A 190 -12.80 26.49 32.08
C ARG A 190 -13.77 25.38 32.46
N THR A 191 -13.62 24.22 31.84
CA THR A 191 -14.37 23.00 32.17
C THR A 191 -13.39 21.92 32.65
N PRO A 192 -13.07 21.87 33.95
CA PRO A 192 -12.20 20.85 34.52
C PRO A 192 -12.92 19.50 34.67
N PHE A 193 -12.17 18.42 34.59
CA PHE A 193 -12.60 17.06 34.88
C PHE A 193 -11.53 16.32 35.70
N SER A 194 -11.95 15.34 36.50
CA SER A 194 -11.07 14.59 37.39
C SER A 194 -11.67 13.25 37.81
N CYS A 195 -10.82 12.22 37.86
CA CYS A 195 -11.16 10.89 38.33
C CYS A 195 -9.98 10.25 39.06
N GLN A 196 -10.23 9.17 39.80
CA GLN A 196 -9.20 8.31 40.37
C GLN A 196 -9.09 7.03 39.53
N TYR A 197 -7.86 6.66 39.18
CA TYR A 197 -7.58 5.48 38.38
C TYR A 197 -7.53 4.22 39.26
N ASN A 198 -8.50 3.33 39.06
CA ASN A 198 -8.66 2.05 39.74
C ASN A 198 -8.56 0.91 38.71
N GLY A 199 -7.37 0.32 38.55
CA GLY A 199 -7.10 -0.68 37.53
C GLY A 199 -5.63 -1.16 37.52
N PRO A 200 -5.29 -2.18 36.71
CA PRO A 200 -3.90 -2.54 36.45
C PRO A 200 -3.12 -1.37 35.82
N PRO A 201 -1.77 -1.33 35.93
CA PRO A 201 -0.97 -0.28 35.32
C PRO A 201 -1.18 -0.19 33.80
N ILE A 202 -1.28 1.03 33.30
CA ILE A 202 -1.38 1.34 31.87
C ILE A 202 -0.29 2.32 31.45
N SER A 203 0.09 2.28 30.17
CA SER A 203 1.08 3.19 29.59
C SER A 203 0.45 3.95 28.42
N ILE A 204 0.15 5.24 28.61
CA ILE A 204 -0.41 6.11 27.57
C ILE A 204 0.69 6.42 26.56
N PHE A 205 0.47 6.13 25.29
CA PHE A 205 1.46 6.32 24.22
C PHE A 205 1.02 7.28 23.10
N ALA A 206 -0.28 7.57 22.97
CA ALA A 206 -0.79 8.56 22.01
C ALA A 206 -2.06 9.24 22.52
N VAL A 207 -2.33 10.46 22.04
CA VAL A 207 -3.40 11.34 22.54
C VAL A 207 -4.11 12.07 21.39
N ARG A 208 -5.44 12.18 21.48
CA ARG A 208 -6.27 13.01 20.58
C ARG A 208 -7.13 13.94 21.42
N VAL A 209 -6.97 15.25 21.25
CA VAL A 209 -7.88 16.26 21.78
C VAL A 209 -9.02 16.50 20.79
N HIS A 210 -10.21 16.81 21.29
CA HIS A 210 -11.35 17.18 20.45
C HIS A 210 -12.32 18.11 21.19
N ALA A 211 -12.72 19.15 20.46
CA ALA A 211 -13.79 20.09 20.73
C ALA A 211 -14.32 20.58 19.36
N HIS A 212 -15.37 21.40 19.37
CA HIS A 212 -15.83 22.13 18.20
C HIS A 212 -15.19 23.53 18.15
N GLN A 213 -15.80 24.49 17.46
CA GLN A 213 -15.16 25.76 17.06
C GLN A 213 -14.75 26.72 18.20
N TRP A 214 -15.27 26.54 19.42
CA TRP A 214 -15.00 27.44 20.54
C TRP A 214 -13.87 26.93 21.45
N GLY A 215 -13.49 25.64 21.34
CA GLY A 215 -12.34 25.07 22.04
C GLY A 215 -11.02 25.76 21.68
N ARG A 216 -10.15 25.92 22.68
CA ARG A 216 -8.81 26.54 22.56
C ARG A 216 -7.70 25.63 23.08
N VAL A 217 -7.91 25.00 24.23
CA VAL A 217 -6.94 24.07 24.82
C VAL A 217 -7.69 22.96 25.53
N ASN A 218 -7.36 21.71 25.21
CA ASN A 218 -7.68 20.58 26.05
C ASN A 218 -6.37 20.02 26.64
N SER A 219 -6.38 19.75 27.95
CA SER A 219 -5.21 19.32 28.70
C SER A 219 -5.51 18.13 29.61
N LEU A 220 -4.49 17.32 29.89
CA LEU A 220 -4.56 16.15 30.75
C LEU A 220 -3.25 15.96 31.53
N TYR A 221 -3.39 15.59 32.79
CA TYR A 221 -2.32 15.42 33.75
C TYR A 221 -2.55 14.18 34.61
N ARG A 222 -1.47 13.54 35.02
CA ARG A 222 -1.45 12.58 36.13
C ARG A 222 -1.08 13.30 37.41
N VAL A 223 -1.75 12.98 38.52
CA VAL A 223 -1.30 13.33 39.87
C VAL A 223 -1.00 12.05 40.66
N ARG A 224 0.25 11.90 41.10
CA ARG A 224 0.74 10.77 41.90
C ARG A 224 1.42 11.31 43.15
N LYS A 225 0.94 10.91 44.35
CA LYS A 225 1.49 11.36 45.65
C LYS A 225 1.59 12.90 45.82
N GLY A 226 0.78 13.67 45.09
CA GLY A 226 0.80 15.13 45.07
C GLY A 226 1.66 15.76 43.98
N GLU A 227 2.53 14.98 43.30
CA GLU A 227 3.27 15.44 42.13
C GLU A 227 2.39 15.40 40.89
N ILE A 228 2.43 16.47 40.08
CA ILE A 228 1.70 16.58 38.82
C ILE A 228 2.62 16.35 37.62
N SER A 229 2.15 15.59 36.63
CA SER A 229 2.87 15.32 35.37
C SER A 229 1.94 15.58 34.19
N GLN A 230 2.34 16.44 33.26
CA GLN A 230 1.57 16.68 32.03
C GLN A 230 1.61 15.46 31.10
N ILE A 231 0.45 15.03 30.63
CA ILE A 231 0.30 13.99 29.61
C ILE A 231 0.11 14.66 28.25
N VAL A 232 -0.83 15.60 28.14
CA VAL A 232 -1.08 16.38 26.92
C VAL A 232 -1.56 17.78 27.25
N LYS A 233 -1.23 18.72 26.36
CA LYS A 233 -1.82 20.05 26.24
C LYS A 233 -1.89 20.35 24.75
N GLY A 234 -3.09 20.40 24.19
CA GLY A 234 -3.29 20.46 22.73
C GLY A 234 -4.43 21.38 22.33
N ASP A 235 -4.29 22.03 21.19
CA ASP A 235 -5.36 22.82 20.57
C ASP A 235 -6.32 21.87 19.81
N PRO A 236 -7.63 21.84 20.13
CA PRO A 236 -8.60 21.00 19.45
C PRO A 236 -8.94 21.44 18.01
N GLN A 237 -8.46 22.62 17.56
CA GLN A 237 -8.59 23.08 16.17
C GLN A 237 -7.52 22.51 15.23
N TRP A 238 -6.48 21.85 15.77
CA TRP A 238 -5.52 21.13 14.94
C TRP A 238 -6.15 19.91 14.21
N PRO A 239 -5.50 19.39 13.15
CA PRO A 239 -5.91 18.15 12.50
C PRO A 239 -6.20 17.02 13.50
N GLN A 240 -7.46 16.55 13.54
CA GLN A 240 -7.97 15.75 14.66
C GLN A 240 -7.56 14.26 14.62
N SER A 241 -6.26 13.98 14.55
CA SER A 241 -5.62 12.66 14.64
C SER A 241 -5.20 12.32 16.07
N PHE A 242 -4.62 11.13 16.25
CA PHE A 242 -3.85 10.78 17.46
C PHE A 242 -2.39 11.20 17.29
N TYR A 243 -1.90 12.02 18.21
CA TYR A 243 -0.52 12.46 18.29
C TYR A 243 0.25 11.51 19.22
N PRO A 244 1.40 10.94 18.80
CA PRO A 244 2.22 10.12 19.68
C PRO A 244 2.81 10.98 20.81
N LEU A 245 2.96 10.40 22.00
CA LEU A 245 3.65 11.05 23.10
C LEU A 245 5.17 10.90 22.98
N ALA A 246 5.86 11.95 23.42
CA ALA A 246 7.33 12.04 23.50
C ALA A 246 7.99 10.82 24.18
N SER A 247 7.38 10.41 25.29
CA SER A 247 7.66 9.18 26.02
C SER A 247 6.32 8.67 26.58
N PRO A 248 6.07 7.35 26.63
CA PRO A 248 4.84 6.83 27.22
C PRO A 248 4.71 7.22 28.71
N VAL A 249 3.50 7.61 29.13
CA VAL A 249 3.22 8.03 30.51
C VAL A 249 2.48 6.93 31.25
N ASP A 250 3.06 6.45 32.35
CA ASP A 250 2.47 5.40 33.17
C ASP A 250 1.38 5.94 34.12
N ILE A 251 0.23 5.28 34.15
CA ILE A 251 -0.82 5.48 35.15
C ILE A 251 -0.94 4.19 35.97
N GLN A 252 -0.93 4.34 37.30
CA GLN A 252 -0.95 3.24 38.27
C GLN A 252 -2.20 3.33 39.14
N ASN A 253 -2.55 2.21 39.78
CA ASN A 253 -3.69 2.14 40.69
C ASN A 253 -3.58 3.18 41.83
N ASN A 254 -4.68 3.91 42.07
CA ASN A 254 -4.84 5.06 42.94
C ASN A 254 -4.25 6.40 42.46
N ASP A 255 -3.62 6.49 41.29
CA ASP A 255 -3.30 7.80 40.68
C ASP A 255 -4.59 8.59 40.42
N TYR A 256 -4.51 9.92 40.40
CA TYR A 256 -5.58 10.75 39.85
C TYR A 256 -5.25 11.15 38.43
N VAL A 257 -6.25 11.12 37.55
CA VAL A 257 -6.20 11.73 36.23
C VAL A 257 -7.06 12.98 36.29
N ILE A 258 -6.47 14.12 35.94
CA ILE A 258 -7.16 15.42 35.92
C ILE A 258 -6.92 16.11 34.58
N GLY A 259 -7.86 16.91 34.13
CA GLY A 259 -7.74 17.66 32.88
C GLY A 259 -8.71 18.82 32.81
N GLN A 260 -8.56 19.62 31.77
CA GLN A 260 -9.37 20.81 31.57
C GLN A 260 -9.51 21.10 30.08
N CYS A 261 -10.73 21.42 29.66
CA CYS A 261 -11.02 22.05 28.38
C CYS A 261 -11.25 23.55 28.59
N VAL A 262 -10.72 24.37 27.68
CA VAL A 262 -10.77 25.84 27.73
C VAL A 262 -11.39 26.35 26.43
N TYR A 263 -12.34 27.28 26.56
CA TYR A 263 -13.16 27.79 25.45
C TYR A 263 -13.25 29.31 25.44
N ASP A 264 -13.40 29.90 24.25
CA ASP A 264 -13.87 31.28 24.08
C ASP A 264 -15.21 31.27 23.37
N ASN A 265 -16.28 31.68 24.04
CA ASN A 265 -17.59 31.80 23.41
C ASN A 265 -17.81 33.21 22.85
N THR A 266 -17.72 33.31 21.52
CA THR A 266 -17.92 34.53 20.74
C THR A 266 -19.40 34.83 20.43
N GLU A 267 -20.33 33.92 20.76
CA GLU A 267 -21.76 34.06 20.48
C GLU A 267 -22.49 34.98 21.47
N ASP A 268 -23.68 35.43 21.06
CA ASP A 268 -24.67 36.11 21.91
C ASP A 268 -25.58 35.13 22.68
N ARG A 269 -25.33 33.82 22.58
CA ARG A 269 -26.06 32.75 23.27
C ARG A 269 -25.16 31.87 24.12
N VAL A 270 -25.79 31.15 25.05
CA VAL A 270 -25.13 30.05 25.77
C VAL A 270 -24.85 28.91 24.78
N VAL A 271 -23.64 28.37 24.83
CA VAL A 271 -23.28 27.11 24.14
C VAL A 271 -23.17 26.00 25.19
N THR A 272 -23.80 24.85 24.91
CA THR A 272 -23.85 23.68 25.79
C THR A 272 -23.21 22.47 25.12
N VAL A 273 -23.08 21.36 25.85
CA VAL A 273 -22.61 20.09 25.27
C VAL A 273 -23.56 19.58 24.17
N GLY A 274 -23.02 19.01 23.10
CA GLY A 274 -23.79 18.39 22.01
C GLY A 274 -22.92 17.89 20.86
N SER A 275 -23.54 17.35 19.82
CA SER A 275 -22.86 16.64 18.72
C SER A 275 -22.85 17.38 17.39
N THR A 276 -23.32 18.63 17.34
CA THR A 276 -23.31 19.45 16.11
C THR A 276 -22.29 20.58 16.23
N HIS A 277 -21.92 21.19 15.09
CA HIS A 277 -21.07 22.39 15.06
C HIS A 277 -21.65 23.59 15.85
N ARG A 278 -22.93 23.53 16.28
CA ARG A 278 -23.60 24.55 17.09
C ARG A 278 -23.48 24.32 18.59
N ASP A 279 -22.93 23.19 18.99
CA ASP A 279 -22.74 22.75 20.37
C ASP A 279 -21.24 22.60 20.67
N GLU A 280 -20.86 22.15 21.87
CA GLU A 280 -19.47 21.83 22.19
C GLU A 280 -19.23 20.41 22.72
N MET A 281 -17.96 20.01 22.72
CA MET A 281 -17.46 18.80 23.36
C MET A 281 -16.17 19.09 24.15
N CYS A 282 -15.97 18.33 25.23
CA CYS A 282 -14.74 18.33 26.03
C CYS A 282 -14.20 16.90 26.02
N ASN A 283 -13.38 16.55 25.02
CA ASN A 283 -12.85 15.21 24.86
C ASN A 283 -11.31 15.20 24.78
N VAL A 284 -10.70 14.28 25.53
CA VAL A 284 -9.28 13.90 25.47
C VAL A 284 -9.20 12.38 25.44
N TYR A 285 -8.97 11.82 24.26
CA TYR A 285 -8.78 10.38 24.06
C TYR A 285 -7.30 10.05 24.28
N SER A 286 -7.03 9.16 25.24
CA SER A 286 -5.67 8.69 25.56
C SER A 286 -5.55 7.21 25.21
N MET A 287 -4.82 6.90 24.14
CA MET A 287 -4.45 5.54 23.78
C MET A 287 -3.40 5.01 24.73
N TYR A 288 -3.65 3.84 25.31
CA TYR A 288 -2.76 3.19 26.25
C TYR A 288 -2.54 1.72 25.93
N SER A 289 -1.42 1.16 26.38
CA SER A 289 -1.18 -0.28 26.44
C SER A 289 -1.28 -0.78 27.88
N TYR A 290 -1.66 -2.05 28.05
CA TYR A 290 -1.71 -2.72 29.34
C TYR A 290 -1.39 -4.21 29.21
N ASP A 291 -0.80 -4.80 30.24
CA ASP A 291 -0.50 -6.23 30.29
C ASP A 291 -1.80 -7.04 30.52
N SER A 292 -2.17 -7.84 29.53
CA SER A 292 -3.40 -8.64 29.55
C SER A 292 -3.35 -9.80 30.54
N THR A 293 -2.15 -10.25 30.92
CA THR A 293 -1.95 -11.36 31.87
C THR A 293 -2.37 -10.96 33.29
N ILE A 294 -2.18 -9.69 33.67
CA ILE A 294 -2.49 -9.17 35.01
C ILE A 294 -4.01 -9.24 35.28
N GLN A 295 -4.87 -8.99 34.28
CA GLN A 295 -6.33 -9.13 34.40
C GLN A 295 -6.78 -10.58 34.71
N SER A 296 -6.03 -11.59 34.27
CA SER A 296 -6.45 -13.01 34.38
C SER A 296 -6.58 -13.55 35.82
N SER A 297 -6.00 -12.83 36.79
CA SER A 297 -5.96 -13.16 38.22
C SER A 297 -7.26 -12.83 38.97
N ASN A 298 -7.95 -11.73 38.62
CA ASN A 298 -9.16 -11.25 39.30
C ASN A 298 -10.44 -11.58 38.51
N ARG A 299 -10.64 -12.88 38.28
CA ARG A 299 -11.59 -13.46 37.31
C ARG A 299 -13.08 -13.40 37.71
N LYS A 300 -13.58 -12.27 38.24
CA LYS A 300 -15.02 -12.12 38.60
C LYS A 300 -15.77 -10.94 37.98
N THR A 301 -15.12 -9.85 37.57
CA THR A 301 -15.78 -8.72 36.89
C THR A 301 -14.80 -7.92 36.04
N MET A 302 -14.73 -8.21 34.72
CA MET A 302 -14.42 -7.27 33.61
C MET A 302 -13.95 -8.06 32.37
N ASN A 303 -14.80 -8.15 31.34
CA ASN A 303 -14.38 -8.48 29.96
C ASN A 303 -14.07 -7.21 29.14
N SER A 304 -14.08 -6.04 29.79
CA SER A 304 -13.84 -4.72 29.19
C SER A 304 -12.51 -4.15 29.70
N PRO A 305 -11.81 -3.32 28.90
CA PRO A 305 -10.47 -2.83 29.24
C PRO A 305 -10.46 -1.88 30.47
N PRO A 306 -9.31 -1.70 31.13
CA PRO A 306 -9.19 -0.89 32.35
C PRO A 306 -9.59 0.59 32.16
N ILE A 307 -10.71 0.99 32.77
CA ILE A 307 -11.26 2.36 32.77
C ILE A 307 -11.41 2.97 31.37
N GLN A 308 -12.63 2.91 30.84
CA GLN A 308 -12.99 3.55 29.57
C GLN A 308 -13.15 5.07 29.66
N MET A 309 -13.49 5.64 30.83
CA MET A 309 -13.86 7.07 30.96
C MET A 309 -13.38 7.74 32.26
N CYS A 310 -12.96 9.00 32.15
CA CYS A 310 -12.64 9.92 33.22
C CYS A 310 -13.51 11.17 33.04
N TRP A 311 -14.72 11.16 33.62
CA TRP A 311 -15.81 12.05 33.23
C TRP A 311 -16.26 13.00 34.34
N ASP A 312 -16.52 14.26 33.97
CA ASP A 312 -16.85 15.37 34.88
C ASP A 312 -15.79 15.56 36.01
N ASN A 313 -16.04 16.49 36.93
CA ASN A 313 -15.10 16.84 38.00
C ASN A 313 -15.42 16.10 39.32
N ALA A 314 -15.19 14.78 39.38
CA ALA A 314 -15.51 13.97 40.55
C ALA A 314 -14.67 14.33 41.79
N PHE A 315 -13.44 14.82 41.60
CA PHE A 315 -12.49 15.21 42.65
C PHE A 315 -12.11 16.69 42.53
N SER A 316 -13.09 17.58 42.71
CA SER A 316 -12.96 19.04 42.54
C SER A 316 -11.90 19.72 43.43
N SER A 317 -11.45 19.06 44.51
CA SER A 317 -10.31 19.48 45.32
C SER A 317 -8.96 19.22 44.63
N ILE A 318 -8.80 18.06 43.99
CA ILE A 318 -7.59 17.68 43.23
C ILE A 318 -7.51 18.46 41.91
N ALA A 319 -8.64 18.76 41.27
CA ALA A 319 -8.67 19.58 40.05
C ALA A 319 -8.15 21.02 40.25
N ARG A 320 -7.95 21.48 41.49
CA ARG A 320 -7.27 22.77 41.78
C ARG A 320 -5.75 22.72 41.55
N LEU A 321 -5.18 21.52 41.35
CA LEU A 321 -3.76 21.33 41.04
C LEU A 321 -3.46 21.53 39.54
N ILE A 322 -4.47 21.71 38.69
CA ILE A 322 -4.28 21.97 37.26
C ILE A 322 -3.45 23.26 37.10
N PRO A 323 -2.33 23.25 36.35
CA PRO A 323 -1.45 24.41 36.24
C PRO A 323 -2.14 25.61 35.60
N ALA A 324 -1.84 26.82 36.06
CA ALA A 324 -2.45 28.04 35.51
C ALA A 324 -2.08 28.28 34.03
N ASP A 325 -0.92 27.81 33.57
CA ASP A 325 -0.53 27.90 32.16
C ASP A 325 -1.33 26.97 31.24
N SER A 326 -2.09 25.99 31.78
CA SER A 326 -2.96 25.09 31.00
C SER A 326 -3.97 25.82 30.10
N GLU A 327 -4.27 27.08 30.43
CA GLU A 327 -5.16 27.97 29.67
C GLU A 327 -4.52 28.57 28.42
N ILE A 328 -3.19 28.59 28.32
CA ILE A 328 -2.45 29.21 27.22
C ILE A 328 -2.37 28.22 26.05
N PRO A 329 -2.90 28.55 24.85
CA PRO A 329 -2.82 27.65 23.70
C PRO A 329 -1.38 27.35 23.29
N PRO A 330 -1.03 26.06 23.08
CA PRO A 330 0.27 25.69 22.52
C PRO A 330 0.41 26.24 21.09
N LEU A 331 1.57 26.82 20.77
CA LEU A 331 1.81 27.47 19.47
C LEU A 331 1.97 26.49 18.29
N LYS A 332 2.20 25.21 18.58
CA LYS A 332 2.39 24.12 17.60
C LYS A 332 1.93 22.79 18.20
N PRO A 333 1.53 21.80 17.38
CA PRO A 333 1.35 20.42 17.80
C PRO A 333 2.55 19.88 18.60
N PRO A 334 2.35 18.86 19.46
CA PRO A 334 3.46 18.23 20.17
C PRO A 334 4.52 17.79 19.16
N GLU A 335 5.73 18.36 19.29
CA GLU A 335 6.84 18.00 18.41
C GLU A 335 7.16 16.50 18.60
N ILE A 336 7.37 15.78 17.50
CA ILE A 336 7.78 14.38 17.55
C ILE A 336 9.19 14.34 18.18
N SER A 337 9.28 14.06 19.47
CA SER A 337 10.57 13.93 20.16
C SER A 337 11.24 12.58 19.87
N GLY A 338 11.45 12.32 18.58
CA GLY A 338 12.38 11.33 18.05
C GLY A 338 13.65 11.96 17.45
N ALA A 339 13.71 13.30 17.36
CA ALA A 339 14.88 14.06 16.92
C ALA A 339 15.57 14.75 18.11
N PRO A 340 16.73 14.27 18.60
CA PRO A 340 17.47 14.93 19.67
C PRO A 340 18.09 16.24 19.19
N SER A 341 17.64 17.37 19.74
CA SER A 341 18.25 18.68 19.57
C SER A 341 19.21 18.98 20.73
N GLY A 342 20.50 18.70 20.56
CA GLY A 342 21.52 19.04 21.57
C GLY A 342 22.92 18.53 21.20
N PRO A 343 24.00 19.31 21.40
CA PRO A 343 25.33 18.97 20.90
C PRO A 343 26.16 18.10 21.87
N HIS A 344 27.00 17.24 21.29
CA HIS A 344 28.11 16.51 21.92
C HIS A 344 27.81 15.57 23.11
N ALA A 345 27.63 14.28 22.83
CA ALA A 345 28.41 13.20 23.46
C ALA A 345 28.22 11.87 22.70
N HIS A 346 29.29 11.10 22.51
CA HIS A 346 29.24 9.79 21.85
C HIS A 346 28.68 8.70 22.78
N SER A 347 27.87 7.79 22.22
CA SER A 347 28.25 6.37 22.23
C SER A 347 27.50 5.61 21.12
N GLU A 348 28.23 4.80 20.36
CA GLU A 348 27.67 3.87 19.39
C GLU A 348 27.18 2.61 20.13
N HIS A 349 25.88 2.49 20.36
CA HIS A 349 25.25 1.17 20.56
C HIS A 349 23.88 1.14 19.91
N GLY A 350 23.64 0.09 19.12
CA GLY A 350 22.56 0.05 18.13
C GLY A 350 21.17 0.10 18.74
N VAL A 351 20.39 1.12 18.34
CA VAL A 351 18.93 1.08 18.47
C VAL A 351 18.40 0.24 17.32
N ASN A 352 18.29 -1.07 17.52
CA ASN A 352 17.50 -1.94 16.66
C ASN A 352 16.01 -1.61 16.88
N THR A 353 15.51 -0.60 16.18
CA THR A 353 14.07 -0.42 15.99
C THR A 353 13.54 -1.60 15.17
N PHE A 354 12.81 -2.52 15.81
CA PHE A 354 12.01 -3.52 15.09
C PHE A 354 10.79 -2.86 14.45
N THR A 355 11.01 -2.08 13.40
CA THR A 355 10.02 -1.97 12.34
C THR A 355 9.85 -3.37 11.76
N ALA A 356 8.69 -3.98 11.90
CA ALA A 356 8.37 -5.17 11.12
C ALA A 356 8.35 -4.74 9.65
N ASP A 357 9.33 -5.20 8.86
CA ASP A 357 9.56 -4.67 7.52
C ASP A 357 8.30 -4.81 6.67
N LEU A 358 7.76 -3.66 6.24
CA LEU A 358 6.56 -3.61 5.39
C LEU A 358 6.78 -4.46 4.13
N TYR A 359 8.02 -4.47 3.64
CA TYR A 359 8.51 -5.27 2.53
C TYR A 359 9.65 -6.18 3.00
N THR A 360 9.45 -7.49 2.91
CA THR A 360 10.50 -8.49 3.16
C THR A 360 11.25 -8.83 1.88
N ASN A 361 12.58 -8.93 1.97
CA ASN A 361 13.40 -9.47 0.88
C ASN A 361 13.08 -10.96 0.64
N VAL A 362 13.08 -11.37 -0.63
CA VAL A 362 12.86 -12.76 -1.04
C VAL A 362 14.20 -13.44 -1.27
N GLU A 363 14.83 -13.95 -0.21
CA GLU A 363 16.19 -14.54 -0.21
C GLU A 363 16.45 -15.61 -1.29
N ILE A 364 15.40 -16.30 -1.74
CA ILE A 364 15.48 -17.37 -2.77
C ILE A 364 15.21 -16.88 -4.19
N TRP A 365 15.26 -15.57 -4.42
CA TRP A 365 15.06 -14.91 -5.70
C TRP A 365 16.17 -13.87 -5.91
N PRO A 366 16.79 -13.77 -7.10
CA PRO A 366 16.52 -14.53 -8.32
C PRO A 366 17.11 -15.95 -8.30
N ASP A 367 16.79 -16.77 -9.31
CA ASP A 367 17.53 -18.02 -9.55
C ASP A 367 18.87 -17.67 -10.20
N VAL A 368 19.87 -17.36 -9.37
CA VAL A 368 21.22 -16.92 -9.75
C VAL A 368 21.89 -17.90 -10.74
N LYS A 369 21.51 -19.19 -10.76
CA LYS A 369 22.06 -20.18 -11.71
C LYS A 369 21.47 -20.06 -13.12
N SER A 370 20.32 -19.42 -13.27
CA SER A 370 19.68 -19.13 -14.55
C SER A 370 20.14 -17.80 -15.15
N LEU A 371 20.68 -16.89 -14.33
CA LEU A 371 21.20 -15.60 -14.77
C LEU A 371 22.51 -15.79 -15.55
N PRO A 372 22.84 -14.88 -16.48
CA PRO A 372 24.14 -14.89 -17.16
C PRO A 372 25.29 -14.79 -16.16
N ALA A 373 26.34 -15.58 -16.36
CA ALA A 373 27.55 -15.51 -15.54
C ALA A 373 28.23 -14.13 -15.59
N GLN A 374 28.03 -13.39 -16.68
CA GLN A 374 28.48 -12.00 -16.86
C GLN A 374 27.26 -11.09 -17.01
N LEU A 375 26.47 -10.97 -15.94
CA LEU A 375 25.38 -9.98 -15.87
C LEU A 375 25.95 -8.55 -15.79
N GLY A 376 26.94 -8.34 -14.92
CA GLY A 376 27.54 -7.03 -14.69
C GLY A 376 26.55 -6.01 -14.12
N GLU A 377 26.87 -4.74 -14.31
CA GLU A 377 26.06 -3.61 -13.84
C GLU A 377 24.66 -3.60 -14.48
N VAL A 378 23.61 -3.59 -13.66
CA VAL A 378 22.22 -3.40 -14.13
C VAL A 378 21.99 -1.90 -14.35
N GLY A 379 21.73 -1.53 -15.60
CA GLY A 379 21.43 -0.16 -16.01
C GLY A 379 19.97 0.22 -15.77
N GLY A 380 19.04 -0.70 -16.04
CA GLY A 380 17.61 -0.46 -15.84
C GLY A 380 16.77 -1.73 -15.75
N ILE A 381 15.58 -1.64 -15.17
CA ILE A 381 14.62 -2.73 -14.97
C ILE A 381 13.18 -2.25 -15.16
N ALA A 382 12.34 -3.06 -15.81
CA ALA A 382 10.93 -2.76 -15.98
C ALA A 382 10.06 -4.03 -15.90
N LEU A 383 8.84 -3.88 -15.37
CA LEU A 383 7.86 -4.97 -15.33
C LEU A 383 7.02 -5.05 -16.62
N ASN A 384 7.16 -6.14 -17.35
CA ASN A 384 6.20 -6.52 -18.38
C ASN A 384 4.97 -7.17 -17.73
N ASN A 385 4.00 -6.32 -17.40
CA ASN A 385 2.75 -6.71 -16.74
C ASN A 385 1.87 -7.68 -17.56
N ALA A 386 2.05 -7.78 -18.90
CA ALA A 386 1.28 -8.71 -19.72
C ALA A 386 1.67 -10.17 -19.47
N ASN A 387 2.96 -10.44 -19.20
CA ASN A 387 3.52 -11.79 -19.09
C ASN A 387 4.02 -12.13 -17.66
N ASN A 388 3.91 -11.21 -16.71
CA ASN A 388 4.53 -11.29 -15.37
C ASN A 388 6.04 -11.57 -15.47
N GLU A 389 6.75 -10.69 -16.16
CA GLU A 389 8.19 -10.76 -16.36
C GLU A 389 8.86 -9.48 -15.86
N LEU A 390 9.95 -9.62 -15.11
CA LEU A 390 10.91 -8.54 -14.92
C LEU A 390 11.87 -8.56 -16.11
N VAL A 391 11.97 -7.43 -16.80
CA VAL A 391 12.92 -7.23 -17.89
C VAL A 391 14.10 -6.45 -17.32
N VAL A 392 15.31 -6.95 -17.56
CA VAL A 392 16.55 -6.44 -16.98
C VAL A 392 17.48 -6.02 -18.10
N PHE A 393 17.87 -4.74 -18.12
CA PHE A 393 18.81 -4.15 -19.06
C PHE A 393 20.15 -3.95 -18.36
N HIS A 394 21.16 -4.70 -18.76
CA HIS A 394 22.45 -4.81 -18.07
C HIS A 394 23.64 -4.58 -19.01
N ARG A 395 24.81 -4.27 -18.46
CA ARG A 395 26.01 -3.91 -19.24
C ARG A 395 26.91 -5.10 -19.59
N GLY A 396 26.56 -6.31 -19.15
CA GLY A 396 27.25 -7.55 -19.49
C GLY A 396 28.67 -7.58 -18.91
N SER A 397 29.68 -7.82 -19.76
CA SER A 397 31.10 -7.73 -19.38
C SER A 397 31.63 -6.30 -19.19
N ARG A 398 30.81 -5.26 -19.37
CA ARG A 398 31.22 -3.85 -19.40
C ARG A 398 30.79 -3.10 -18.15
N ASN A 399 31.71 -2.38 -17.53
CA ASN A 399 31.43 -1.47 -16.43
C ASN A 399 31.48 -0.02 -16.95
N TRP A 400 30.78 0.92 -16.30
CA TRP A 400 30.90 2.34 -16.64
C TRP A 400 32.13 2.97 -15.97
N GLU A 401 33.23 3.00 -16.71
CA GLU A 401 34.47 3.67 -16.30
C GLU A 401 34.85 4.84 -17.24
N SER A 402 35.64 5.79 -16.73
CA SER A 402 36.14 6.92 -17.53
C SER A 402 36.95 6.49 -18.75
N LYS A 403 37.65 5.35 -18.70
CA LYS A 403 38.48 4.80 -19.79
C LYS A 403 37.74 4.55 -21.10
N TYR A 404 36.41 4.38 -21.05
CA TYR A 404 35.57 4.13 -22.22
C TYR A 404 35.21 5.41 -22.99
N PHE A 405 35.49 6.59 -22.42
CA PHE A 405 35.08 7.87 -22.97
C PHE A 405 36.27 8.81 -23.20
N ASP A 406 36.09 9.71 -24.15
CA ASP A 406 36.89 10.90 -24.36
C ASP A 406 35.95 12.09 -24.21
N GLU A 407 36.05 12.80 -23.08
CA GLU A 407 35.00 13.69 -22.56
C GLU A 407 33.61 13.00 -22.53
N TYR A 408 32.73 13.38 -23.46
CA TYR A 408 31.39 12.81 -23.64
C TYR A 408 31.37 11.64 -24.65
N ARG A 409 32.29 11.63 -25.62
CA ARG A 409 32.31 10.70 -26.77
C ARG A 409 32.78 9.31 -26.36
N PHE A 410 32.07 8.26 -26.76
CA PHE A 410 32.51 6.88 -26.54
C PHE A 410 33.67 6.49 -27.47
N ARG A 411 34.66 5.75 -26.95
CA ARG A 411 35.83 5.24 -27.67
C ARG A 411 35.47 3.99 -28.48
N ASN A 412 34.52 4.15 -29.40
CA ASN A 412 33.94 3.07 -30.23
C ASN A 412 35.01 2.23 -30.95
N GLU A 413 36.00 2.90 -31.54
CA GLU A 413 37.11 2.32 -32.29
C GLU A 413 37.97 1.32 -31.48
N VAL A 414 37.91 1.38 -30.14
CA VAL A 414 38.66 0.50 -29.23
C VAL A 414 37.80 -0.64 -28.67
N TYR A 415 36.55 -0.35 -28.31
CA TYR A 415 35.74 -1.26 -27.48
C TYR A 415 34.57 -1.93 -28.20
N GLY A 416 34.08 -1.37 -29.32
CA GLY A 416 32.93 -1.90 -30.05
C GLY A 416 31.63 -2.03 -29.22
N PRO A 417 30.58 -2.68 -29.76
CA PRO A 417 29.36 -2.97 -29.02
C PRO A 417 29.61 -4.02 -27.92
N ILE A 418 28.61 -4.26 -27.08
CA ILE A 418 28.61 -5.37 -26.12
C ILE A 418 28.28 -6.66 -26.91
N GLU A 419 29.13 -7.67 -26.80
CA GLU A 419 28.97 -8.94 -27.54
C GLU A 419 27.86 -9.84 -26.97
N ASP A 420 27.62 -9.76 -25.65
CA ASP A 420 26.58 -10.48 -24.93
C ASP A 420 25.18 -9.88 -25.18
N ASP A 421 24.14 -10.70 -25.01
CA ASP A 421 22.78 -10.17 -24.79
C ASP A 421 22.79 -9.27 -23.55
N VAL A 422 22.07 -8.15 -23.66
CA VAL A 422 21.98 -7.12 -22.61
C VAL A 422 20.56 -6.97 -22.06
N LEU A 423 19.56 -7.61 -22.67
CA LEU A 423 18.20 -7.71 -22.14
C LEU A 423 17.89 -9.15 -21.74
N ILE A 424 17.38 -9.30 -20.51
CA ILE A 424 16.99 -10.58 -19.92
C ILE A 424 15.54 -10.49 -19.48
N HIS A 425 14.74 -11.49 -19.85
CA HIS A 425 13.39 -11.67 -19.32
C HIS A 425 13.43 -12.68 -18.18
N VAL A 426 13.08 -12.25 -16.97
CA VAL A 426 13.10 -13.04 -15.73
C VAL A 426 11.66 -13.27 -15.25
N ASP A 427 11.31 -14.52 -14.94
CA ASP A 427 10.01 -14.85 -14.33
C ASP A 427 9.92 -14.26 -12.91
N THR A 428 8.93 -13.40 -12.65
CA THR A 428 8.77 -12.69 -11.36
C THR A 428 8.55 -13.62 -10.16
N ARG A 429 8.07 -14.83 -10.41
CA ARG A 429 7.72 -15.83 -9.37
C ARG A 429 8.85 -16.82 -9.11
N THR A 430 9.58 -17.27 -10.14
CA THR A 430 10.67 -18.24 -9.98
C THR A 430 12.07 -17.62 -9.99
N GLY A 431 12.21 -16.38 -10.45
CA GLY A 431 13.51 -15.73 -10.64
C GLY A 431 14.32 -16.30 -11.79
N GLN A 432 13.70 -17.08 -12.68
CA GLN A 432 14.38 -17.76 -13.78
C GLN A 432 14.41 -16.94 -15.06
N THR A 433 15.59 -16.86 -15.69
CA THR A 433 15.71 -16.37 -17.07
C THR A 433 14.87 -17.22 -18.02
N LYS A 434 13.93 -16.59 -18.73
CA LYS A 434 13.11 -17.21 -19.78
C LYS A 434 13.80 -17.12 -21.15
N TYR A 435 14.22 -15.91 -21.53
CA TYR A 435 14.93 -15.64 -22.78
C TYR A 435 15.74 -14.33 -22.69
N ARG A 436 16.57 -14.10 -23.70
CA ARG A 436 17.57 -13.02 -23.78
C ARG A 436 17.63 -12.44 -25.19
N TRP A 437 18.04 -11.17 -25.31
CA TRP A 437 18.31 -10.50 -26.59
C TRP A 437 19.17 -9.24 -26.41
N GLY A 438 19.49 -8.54 -27.51
CA GLY A 438 20.24 -7.28 -27.49
C GLY A 438 21.74 -7.39 -27.83
N ALA A 439 22.23 -8.60 -28.09
CA ALA A 439 23.64 -8.83 -28.45
C ALA A 439 24.09 -7.95 -29.64
N LYS A 440 25.25 -7.30 -29.49
CA LYS A 440 25.89 -6.41 -30.48
C LYS A 440 25.13 -5.12 -30.84
N MET A 441 24.04 -4.82 -30.15
CA MET A 441 23.21 -3.64 -30.44
C MET A 441 23.58 -2.40 -29.60
N PHE A 442 24.07 -2.61 -28.38
CA PHE A 442 24.30 -1.57 -27.37
C PHE A 442 25.78 -1.41 -27.03
N TYR A 443 26.13 -0.27 -26.46
CA TYR A 443 27.51 0.16 -26.16
C TYR A 443 27.69 0.53 -24.68
N MET A 444 26.69 1.19 -24.09
CA MET A 444 26.60 1.47 -22.65
C MET A 444 25.12 1.65 -22.25
N PRO A 445 24.40 0.53 -21.97
CA PRO A 445 23.05 0.52 -21.41
C PRO A 445 22.85 1.42 -20.18
N HIS A 446 21.74 2.15 -20.13
CA HIS A 446 21.25 2.83 -18.92
C HIS A 446 19.76 2.47 -18.70
N GLY A 447 18.82 3.41 -18.78
CA GLY A 447 17.41 3.21 -18.45
C GLY A 447 16.64 2.30 -19.40
N LEU A 448 15.58 1.68 -18.85
CA LEU A 448 14.63 0.79 -19.52
C LEU A 448 13.21 1.08 -19.01
N THR A 449 12.30 1.38 -19.93
CA THR A 449 10.86 1.55 -19.65
C THR A 449 10.03 0.72 -20.61
N ILE A 450 8.95 0.10 -20.12
CA ILE A 450 8.00 -0.64 -20.97
C ILE A 450 6.69 0.14 -20.99
N ASP A 451 6.22 0.52 -22.18
CA ASP A 451 5.00 1.30 -22.33
C ASP A 451 3.72 0.45 -22.26
N HIS A 452 2.58 1.12 -22.29
CA HIS A 452 1.25 0.50 -22.22
C HIS A 452 0.86 -0.34 -23.45
N GLU A 453 1.59 -0.24 -24.57
CA GLU A 453 1.46 -1.10 -25.75
C GLU A 453 2.42 -2.31 -25.69
N GLY A 454 3.33 -2.34 -24.70
CA GLY A 454 4.33 -3.37 -24.51
C GLY A 454 5.62 -3.14 -25.31
N ASN A 455 5.88 -1.92 -25.79
CA ASN A 455 7.15 -1.57 -26.45
C ASN A 455 8.25 -1.31 -25.41
N PHE A 456 9.48 -1.68 -25.75
CA PHE A 456 10.67 -1.50 -24.91
C PHE A 456 11.38 -0.20 -25.29
N TRP A 457 11.42 0.77 -24.38
CA TRP A 457 12.12 2.04 -24.52
C TRP A 457 13.43 1.98 -23.74
N LEU A 458 14.55 2.28 -24.40
CA LEU A 458 15.90 2.05 -23.88
C LEU A 458 16.78 3.29 -24.11
N THR A 459 17.59 3.67 -23.12
CA THR A 459 18.67 4.65 -23.32
C THR A 459 20.03 3.96 -23.47
N ASP A 460 20.85 4.48 -24.39
CA ASP A 460 22.28 4.15 -24.45
C ASP A 460 23.10 5.44 -24.39
N VAL A 461 23.90 5.56 -23.32
CA VAL A 461 24.63 6.79 -23.04
C VAL A 461 25.86 6.97 -23.94
N ALA A 462 26.41 5.87 -24.47
CA ALA A 462 27.55 5.88 -25.37
C ALA A 462 27.10 6.24 -26.79
N MET A 463 25.93 5.77 -27.22
CA MET A 463 25.31 6.19 -28.48
C MET A 463 24.68 7.58 -28.39
N HIS A 464 24.34 8.07 -27.18
CA HIS A 464 23.54 9.28 -26.94
C HIS A 464 22.14 9.20 -27.57
N GLN A 465 21.49 8.03 -27.44
CA GLN A 465 20.23 7.75 -28.11
C GLN A 465 19.18 7.16 -27.17
N VAL A 466 17.92 7.44 -27.50
CA VAL A 466 16.74 6.67 -27.05
C VAL A 466 16.32 5.75 -28.20
N LEU A 467 16.03 4.50 -27.89
CA LEU A 467 15.65 3.46 -28.84
C LEU A 467 14.36 2.79 -28.37
N MET A 468 13.37 2.66 -29.25
CA MET A 468 12.12 1.95 -28.97
C MET A 468 12.01 0.71 -29.85
N PHE A 469 11.79 -0.45 -29.23
CA PHE A 469 11.60 -1.75 -29.89
C PHE A 469 10.20 -2.28 -29.64
N GLN A 470 9.56 -2.79 -30.69
CA GLN A 470 8.25 -3.43 -30.58
C GLN A 470 8.42 -4.91 -30.21
N PRO A 471 7.50 -5.53 -29.45
CA PRO A 471 7.64 -6.92 -28.99
C PRO A 471 7.65 -7.95 -30.12
N ASN A 472 7.18 -7.59 -31.32
CA ASN A 472 7.26 -8.41 -32.54
C ASN A 472 8.54 -8.21 -33.36
N ASN A 473 9.38 -7.21 -33.04
CA ASN A 473 10.66 -6.95 -33.71
C ASN A 473 11.72 -6.43 -32.71
N LEU A 474 12.42 -7.37 -32.08
CA LEU A 474 13.50 -7.09 -31.14
C LEU A 474 14.87 -6.87 -31.82
N THR A 475 14.92 -6.86 -33.17
CA THR A 475 16.18 -6.77 -33.93
C THR A 475 16.51 -5.36 -34.41
N HIS A 476 15.49 -4.54 -34.67
CA HIS A 476 15.63 -3.19 -35.17
C HIS A 476 14.68 -2.25 -34.41
N PRO A 477 15.15 -1.06 -33.99
CA PRO A 477 14.29 -0.11 -33.30
C PRO A 477 13.25 0.45 -34.29
N ALA A 478 11.99 0.57 -33.84
CA ALA A 478 10.92 1.19 -34.59
C ALA A 478 10.92 2.73 -34.46
N LEU A 479 11.56 3.27 -33.41
CA LEU A 479 11.86 4.70 -33.26
C LEU A 479 13.27 4.87 -32.68
N THR A 480 13.96 5.93 -33.09
CA THR A 480 15.28 6.32 -32.58
C THR A 480 15.33 7.84 -32.45
N VAL A 481 15.74 8.33 -31.29
CA VAL A 481 15.93 9.77 -31.02
C VAL A 481 17.37 10.02 -30.59
N GLY A 482 17.97 11.11 -31.08
CA GLY A 482 19.39 11.45 -30.90
C GLY A 482 20.28 10.97 -32.05
N GLU A 483 21.44 11.59 -32.22
CA GLU A 483 22.44 11.24 -33.24
C GLU A 483 23.47 10.25 -32.67
N LYS A 484 23.59 9.06 -33.27
CA LYS A 484 24.49 7.99 -32.81
C LYS A 484 25.95 8.46 -32.69
N PHE A 485 26.52 8.34 -31.48
CA PHE A 485 27.85 8.79 -31.08
C PHE A 485 28.10 10.31 -31.19
N ARG A 486 27.04 11.13 -31.24
CA ARG A 486 27.15 12.59 -31.32
C ARG A 486 26.33 13.26 -30.21
N SER A 487 27.02 13.55 -29.10
CA SER A 487 26.50 14.37 -28.01
C SER A 487 26.11 15.77 -28.50
N GLY A 488 25.02 16.32 -27.96
CA GLY A 488 24.69 17.73 -28.11
C GLY A 488 23.46 18.12 -27.31
N ALA A 489 23.10 19.41 -27.42
CA ALA A 489 21.86 19.97 -26.89
C ALA A 489 20.94 20.44 -28.04
N GLY A 490 19.75 20.93 -27.70
CA GLY A 490 18.71 21.32 -28.65
C GLY A 490 17.72 20.18 -28.93
N SER A 491 16.85 20.39 -29.92
CA SER A 491 15.65 19.58 -30.16
C SER A 491 15.88 18.20 -30.79
N SER A 492 17.03 17.96 -31.42
CA SER A 492 17.35 16.71 -32.15
C SER A 492 18.54 15.94 -31.58
N ARG A 493 19.22 16.48 -30.57
CA ARG A 493 20.41 15.88 -29.95
C ARG A 493 20.23 15.71 -28.46
N LEU A 494 20.79 14.62 -27.96
CA LEU A 494 20.86 14.25 -26.56
C LEU A 494 22.33 14.19 -26.15
N CYS A 495 22.61 14.24 -24.86
CA CYS A 495 23.92 13.97 -24.31
C CYS A 495 23.78 13.06 -23.10
N ARG A 496 24.04 11.76 -23.34
CA ARG A 496 23.95 10.69 -22.35
C ARG A 496 22.55 10.68 -21.67
N PRO A 497 21.47 10.41 -22.41
CA PRO A 497 20.13 10.32 -21.83
C PRO A 497 20.11 9.21 -20.77
N ALA A 498 19.56 9.51 -19.60
CA ALA A 498 19.51 8.59 -18.47
C ALA A 498 18.26 7.69 -18.57
N ASP A 499 17.08 8.29 -18.66
CA ASP A 499 15.80 7.60 -18.45
C ASP A 499 14.67 8.14 -19.34
N ILE A 500 13.57 7.38 -19.48
CA ILE A 500 12.41 7.67 -20.34
C ILE A 500 11.08 7.41 -19.60
N ALA A 501 10.13 8.33 -19.67
CA ALA A 501 8.74 8.10 -19.21
C ALA A 501 7.74 8.25 -20.37
N VAL A 502 6.81 7.31 -20.57
CA VAL A 502 5.93 7.25 -21.76
C VAL A 502 4.45 7.33 -21.36
N MET A 503 3.71 8.28 -21.93
CA MET A 503 2.28 8.51 -21.69
C MET A 503 1.40 7.53 -22.48
N LYS A 504 0.13 7.37 -22.05
CA LYS A 504 -0.90 6.57 -22.76
C LYS A 504 -1.24 7.06 -24.17
N ASN A 505 -0.96 8.31 -24.52
CA ASN A 505 -1.12 8.79 -25.90
C ASN A 505 0.11 8.47 -26.79
N GLY A 506 1.20 7.96 -26.19
CA GLY A 506 2.47 7.67 -26.83
C GLY A 506 3.46 8.84 -26.84
N ASP A 507 3.09 10.04 -26.36
CA ASP A 507 4.06 11.10 -26.08
C ASP A 507 4.99 10.65 -24.94
N PHE A 508 6.24 11.11 -24.95
CA PHE A 508 7.24 10.64 -24.00
C PHE A 508 8.19 11.74 -23.56
N PHE A 509 8.80 11.52 -22.40
CA PHE A 509 9.78 12.40 -21.79
C PHE A 509 11.12 11.69 -21.72
N VAL A 510 12.20 12.44 -21.90
CA VAL A 510 13.59 11.95 -21.82
C VAL A 510 14.33 12.78 -20.79
N ALA A 511 14.95 12.10 -19.82
CA ALA A 511 15.88 12.70 -18.87
C ALA A 511 17.26 12.85 -19.53
N ASP A 512 17.54 14.00 -20.13
CA ASP A 512 18.80 14.32 -20.82
C ASP A 512 19.84 14.84 -19.81
N GLY A 513 20.00 14.08 -18.71
CA GLY A 513 20.48 14.62 -17.43
C GLY A 513 21.99 14.66 -17.23
N TYR A 514 22.78 13.82 -17.89
CA TYR A 514 24.23 13.69 -17.60
C TYR A 514 25.10 14.83 -18.14
N CYS A 515 24.62 15.59 -19.13
CA CYS A 515 25.33 16.77 -19.64
C CYS A 515 24.45 18.01 -19.78
N ASN A 516 23.15 17.84 -20.08
CA ASN A 516 22.28 18.95 -20.46
C ASN A 516 21.30 19.38 -19.35
N SER A 517 21.28 18.69 -18.20
CA SER A 517 20.53 19.09 -17.00
C SER A 517 19.04 19.42 -17.23
N ARG A 518 18.39 18.67 -18.14
CA ARG A 518 17.04 18.98 -18.65
C ARG A 518 16.16 17.75 -18.85
N ILE A 519 14.86 17.98 -18.88
CA ILE A 519 13.83 17.03 -19.32
C ILE A 519 13.27 17.53 -20.65
N ILE A 520 13.16 16.66 -21.64
CA ILE A 520 12.62 16.96 -22.97
C ILE A 520 11.36 16.14 -23.20
N LYS A 521 10.29 16.76 -23.69
CA LYS A 521 9.07 16.10 -24.15
C LYS A 521 9.09 15.98 -25.68
N PHE A 522 8.79 14.78 -26.16
CA PHE A 522 8.57 14.45 -27.56
C PHE A 522 7.14 13.92 -27.74
N ASN A 523 6.60 14.04 -28.95
CA ASN A 523 5.38 13.33 -29.31
C ASN A 523 5.65 11.87 -29.68
N ARG A 524 4.58 11.07 -29.87
CA ARG A 524 4.67 9.65 -30.29
C ARG A 524 5.55 9.35 -31.52
N LYS A 525 5.86 10.33 -32.38
CA LYS A 525 6.73 10.18 -33.55
C LYS A 525 8.20 10.51 -33.29
N GLY A 526 8.55 10.95 -32.07
CA GLY A 526 9.86 11.49 -31.75
C GLY A 526 10.09 12.93 -32.21
N GLU A 527 9.02 13.67 -32.53
CA GLU A 527 9.11 15.11 -32.85
C GLU A 527 9.16 15.89 -31.53
N TYR A 528 10.11 16.81 -31.39
CA TYR A 528 10.28 17.66 -30.20
C TYR A 528 9.05 18.54 -29.94
N LEU A 529 8.60 18.61 -28.69
CA LEU A 529 7.50 19.47 -28.25
C LEU A 529 7.99 20.63 -27.36
N MET A 530 8.66 20.32 -26.25
CA MET A 530 9.14 21.30 -25.26
C MET A 530 10.24 20.69 -24.39
N GLU A 531 11.03 21.54 -23.73
CA GLU A 531 11.99 21.12 -22.70
C GLU A 531 12.00 22.10 -21.53
N TRP A 532 12.45 21.63 -20.37
CA TRP A 532 12.67 22.45 -19.18
C TRP A 532 13.80 21.88 -18.33
N GLY A 533 14.29 22.70 -17.40
CA GLY A 533 15.48 22.43 -16.61
C GLY A 533 16.67 23.25 -17.07
N SER A 534 17.54 23.61 -16.14
CA SER A 534 18.84 24.23 -16.41
C SER A 534 19.90 23.70 -15.47
N SER A 535 21.16 23.73 -15.88
CA SER A 535 22.28 23.50 -14.96
C SER A 535 22.25 24.50 -13.80
N MET A 536 22.71 24.07 -12.63
CA MET A 536 22.71 24.88 -11.41
C MET A 536 23.38 26.24 -11.57
N THR A 537 22.78 27.27 -10.98
CA THR A 537 23.46 28.54 -10.70
C THR A 537 24.15 28.45 -9.34
N ARG A 538 24.96 29.45 -8.98
CA ARG A 538 25.55 29.53 -7.62
C ARG A 538 24.52 29.96 -6.55
N LYS A 539 23.25 30.12 -6.91
CA LYS A 539 22.19 30.53 -6.00
C LYS A 539 21.60 29.31 -5.31
N VAL A 540 21.29 29.45 -4.04
CA VAL A 540 20.63 28.42 -3.23
C VAL A 540 19.44 29.01 -2.52
N ASP A 541 18.48 28.16 -2.18
CA ASP A 541 17.36 28.49 -1.31
C ASP A 541 17.80 28.61 0.18
N SER A 542 16.85 28.94 1.05
CA SER A 542 17.08 29.10 2.50
C SER A 542 17.66 27.87 3.20
N ASP A 543 17.51 26.68 2.60
CA ASP A 543 17.97 25.41 3.14
C ASP A 543 19.30 24.95 2.50
N GLY A 544 19.88 25.78 1.61
CA GLY A 544 21.15 25.53 0.96
C GLY A 544 21.08 24.52 -0.20
N PHE A 545 19.90 24.33 -0.80
CA PHE A 545 19.72 23.55 -2.04
C PHE A 545 19.67 24.47 -3.26
N PRO A 546 20.05 24.01 -4.47
CA PRO A 546 19.90 24.79 -5.69
C PRO A 546 18.44 25.19 -5.93
N LEU A 547 18.19 26.21 -6.75
CA LEU A 547 16.83 26.69 -6.96
C LEU A 547 15.92 25.63 -7.64
N PRO A 548 14.59 25.73 -7.51
CA PRO A 548 13.65 24.93 -8.28
C PRO A 548 13.93 24.99 -9.79
N ASN A 549 13.73 23.87 -10.49
CA ASN A 549 14.01 23.70 -11.92
C ASN A 549 15.50 23.80 -12.32
N GLU A 550 16.41 24.03 -11.38
CA GLU A 550 17.84 23.77 -11.58
C GLU A 550 18.15 22.29 -11.30
N TRP A 551 19.08 21.71 -12.04
CA TRP A 551 19.45 20.30 -11.93
C TRP A 551 20.96 20.12 -11.96
N ASN A 552 21.44 19.07 -11.29
CA ASN A 552 22.79 18.55 -11.50
C ASN A 552 22.74 17.37 -12.47
N ILE A 553 22.05 16.29 -12.10
CA ILE A 553 21.81 15.14 -12.98
C ILE A 553 20.37 14.67 -12.79
N VAL A 554 19.53 14.87 -13.81
CA VAL A 554 18.22 14.21 -13.90
C VAL A 554 18.45 12.74 -14.25
N HIS A 555 18.45 11.87 -13.24
CA HIS A 555 18.90 10.49 -13.42
C HIS A 555 17.76 9.51 -13.74
N SER A 556 16.57 9.79 -13.22
CA SER A 556 15.36 9.01 -13.45
C SER A 556 14.13 9.91 -13.45
N ILE A 557 13.10 9.53 -14.20
CA ILE A 557 11.82 10.25 -14.32
C ILE A 557 10.62 9.31 -14.25
N ALA A 558 9.65 9.66 -13.40
CA ALA A 558 8.41 8.90 -13.23
C ALA A 558 7.19 9.80 -13.48
N LEU A 559 6.19 9.30 -14.20
CA LEU A 559 4.96 10.04 -14.52
C LEU A 559 3.72 9.51 -13.80
N ASN A 560 2.79 10.41 -13.54
CA ASN A 560 1.44 10.09 -13.08
C ASN A 560 0.44 10.95 -13.88
N GLU A 561 -0.09 10.39 -14.96
CA GLU A 561 -1.10 11.04 -15.80
C GLU A 561 -2.37 11.42 -15.02
N ASN A 562 -2.78 10.62 -14.03
CA ASN A 562 -4.02 10.87 -13.28
C ASN A 562 -3.92 12.13 -12.40
N ALA A 563 -2.74 12.41 -11.84
CA ALA A 563 -2.48 13.64 -11.06
C ALA A 563 -1.78 14.75 -11.86
N GLN A 564 -1.57 14.55 -13.18
CA GLN A 564 -0.83 15.47 -14.05
C GLN A 564 0.61 15.79 -13.54
N LEU A 565 1.29 14.80 -12.98
CA LEU A 565 2.66 14.94 -12.47
C LEU A 565 3.70 14.27 -13.37
N LEU A 566 4.85 14.91 -13.53
CA LEU A 566 6.13 14.27 -13.89
C LEU A 566 7.13 14.61 -12.78
N CYS A 567 7.72 13.61 -12.13
CA CYS A 567 8.77 13.78 -11.14
C CYS A 567 10.11 13.31 -11.70
N GLY A 568 11.21 13.97 -11.31
CA GLY A 568 12.57 13.60 -11.69
C GLY A 568 13.52 13.56 -10.49
N ALA A 569 14.38 12.55 -10.44
CA ALA A 569 15.42 12.40 -9.43
C ALA A 569 16.65 13.25 -9.79
N ASP A 570 16.97 14.24 -8.97
CA ASP A 570 18.14 15.12 -9.09
C ASP A 570 19.29 14.51 -8.28
N ARG A 571 19.95 13.51 -8.86
CA ARG A 571 20.73 12.48 -8.13
C ARG A 571 21.76 13.07 -7.17
N GLU A 572 22.59 13.99 -7.67
CA GLU A 572 23.70 14.61 -6.93
C GLU A 572 23.25 15.76 -6.00
N ASN A 573 21.98 16.18 -6.08
CA ASN A 573 21.38 17.19 -5.20
C ASN A 573 20.45 16.57 -4.15
N PHE A 574 20.36 15.23 -4.09
CA PHE A 574 19.65 14.47 -3.07
C PHE A 574 18.15 14.82 -2.95
N ARG A 575 17.52 15.20 -4.07
CA ARG A 575 16.11 15.64 -4.12
C ARG A 575 15.36 15.03 -5.30
N ILE A 576 14.03 15.02 -5.20
CA ILE A 576 13.12 14.75 -6.32
C ILE A 576 12.37 16.05 -6.61
N GLN A 577 12.28 16.47 -7.86
CA GLN A 577 11.50 17.64 -8.26
C GLN A 577 10.32 17.19 -9.13
N CYS A 578 9.13 17.72 -8.85
CA CYS A 578 7.89 17.35 -9.54
C CYS A 578 7.28 18.56 -10.26
N PHE A 579 6.80 18.30 -11.48
CA PHE A 579 6.36 19.28 -12.47
C PHE A 579 4.99 18.90 -13.01
N ASN A 580 4.30 19.88 -13.59
CA ASN A 580 3.07 19.64 -14.34
C ASN A 580 3.40 18.91 -15.66
N LEU A 581 2.76 17.75 -15.88
CA LEU A 581 2.98 16.87 -17.03
C LEU A 581 2.68 17.53 -18.40
N THR A 582 1.82 18.55 -18.40
CA THR A 582 1.37 19.24 -19.60
C THR A 582 2.13 20.54 -19.85
N THR A 583 2.43 21.34 -18.81
CA THR A 583 3.07 22.66 -18.96
C THR A 583 4.58 22.68 -18.67
N GLY A 584 5.13 21.67 -17.99
CA GLY A 584 6.52 21.68 -17.50
C GLY A 584 6.75 22.64 -16.32
N GLU A 585 5.69 23.22 -15.75
CA GLU A 585 5.76 24.13 -14.60
C GLU A 585 6.19 23.38 -13.34
N PHE A 586 7.11 23.94 -12.56
CA PHE A 586 7.53 23.38 -11.27
C PHE A 586 6.38 23.43 -10.25
N LEU A 587 6.07 22.30 -9.62
CA LEU A 587 5.00 22.19 -8.62
C LEU A 587 5.54 22.05 -7.20
N ARG A 588 6.52 21.16 -6.97
CA ARG A 588 7.13 20.95 -5.65
C ARG A 588 8.48 20.23 -5.76
N GLN A 589 9.24 20.27 -4.67
CA GLN A 589 10.41 19.41 -4.47
C GLN A 589 10.24 18.59 -3.19
N ILE A 590 10.65 17.33 -3.26
CA ILE A 590 10.73 16.39 -2.15
C ILE A 590 12.20 16.36 -1.73
N ARG A 591 12.48 16.78 -0.49
CA ARG A 591 13.82 16.76 0.09
C ARG A 591 13.88 15.64 1.12
N VAL A 592 14.54 14.54 0.76
CA VAL A 592 14.83 13.45 1.69
C VAL A 592 15.91 13.98 2.65
N GLU A 593 15.69 13.88 3.97
CA GLU A 593 16.34 14.76 4.97
C GLU A 593 17.88 14.93 4.88
N LYS A 594 18.31 16.21 4.98
CA LYS A 594 19.66 16.81 5.17
C LYS A 594 20.92 16.04 4.71
N LYS A 595 21.78 16.79 4.01
CA LYS A 595 23.08 16.50 3.34
C LYS A 595 24.05 15.46 3.94
N ASP A 596 23.88 15.01 5.18
CA ASP A 596 24.86 14.15 5.88
C ASP A 596 24.32 12.74 6.20
N LYS A 597 23.10 12.37 5.78
CA LYS A 597 22.48 11.06 6.15
C LYS A 597 21.79 10.28 5.04
N ILE A 598 21.56 10.85 3.87
CA ILE A 598 20.84 10.19 2.77
C ILE A 598 21.63 10.29 1.47
N GLY A 599 21.64 9.19 0.72
CA GLY A 599 22.44 9.05 -0.49
C GLY A 599 21.84 9.68 -1.73
N ALA A 600 22.65 9.68 -2.78
CA ALA A 600 22.23 10.00 -4.14
C ALA A 600 21.00 9.16 -4.53
N ILE A 601 19.95 9.81 -5.05
CA ILE A 601 18.71 9.16 -5.49
C ILE A 601 18.90 8.73 -6.94
N TYR A 602 18.96 7.42 -7.18
CA TYR A 602 19.25 6.88 -8.51
C TYR A 602 17.96 6.71 -9.33
N ALA A 603 16.93 6.07 -8.77
CA ALA A 603 15.68 5.85 -9.49
C ALA A 603 14.44 6.12 -8.66
N ILE A 604 13.36 6.44 -9.37
CA ILE A 604 12.04 6.71 -8.82
C ILE A 604 10.96 6.05 -9.67
N GLU A 605 9.90 5.56 -9.06
CA GLU A 605 8.78 4.95 -9.78
C GLU A 605 7.45 5.17 -9.03
N PHE A 606 6.39 5.52 -9.76
CA PHE A 606 5.05 5.72 -9.20
C PHE A 606 4.30 4.39 -9.08
N VAL A 607 3.51 4.20 -8.02
CA VAL A 607 2.62 3.03 -7.92
C VAL A 607 1.42 3.22 -8.86
N PRO A 608 1.25 2.39 -9.93
CA PRO A 608 0.26 2.64 -10.98
C PRO A 608 -1.21 2.68 -10.52
N LYS A 609 -1.56 1.95 -9.45
CA LYS A 609 -2.93 1.91 -8.89
C LYS A 609 -3.16 2.80 -7.67
N ALA A 610 -2.15 3.47 -7.14
CA ALA A 610 -2.29 4.29 -5.92
C ALA A 610 -2.80 5.72 -6.20
N ASN A 611 -3.46 5.95 -7.34
CA ASN A 611 -3.72 7.28 -7.92
C ASN A 611 -2.47 8.19 -7.98
N GLY A 612 -1.29 7.55 -7.91
CA GLY A 612 0.05 8.13 -7.73
C GLY A 612 0.17 9.19 -6.64
N THR A 613 -0.42 8.97 -5.47
CA THR A 613 0.07 9.58 -4.21
C THR A 613 1.36 8.92 -3.74
N ILE A 614 1.63 7.66 -4.10
CA ILE A 614 2.79 6.89 -3.63
C ILE A 614 3.86 6.83 -4.72
N LEU A 615 5.06 7.31 -4.38
CA LEU A 615 6.28 7.25 -5.17
C LEU A 615 7.32 6.42 -4.41
N PHE A 616 7.92 5.43 -5.07
CA PHE A 616 9.11 4.77 -4.56
C PHE A 616 10.35 5.49 -5.07
N ALA A 617 11.40 5.54 -4.25
CA ALA A 617 12.71 6.10 -4.58
C ALA A 617 13.81 5.20 -4.04
N VAL A 618 14.92 5.03 -4.76
CA VAL A 618 16.05 4.20 -4.28
C VAL A 618 17.34 5.00 -4.22
N THR A 619 18.08 4.88 -3.11
CA THR A 619 19.38 5.52 -2.92
C THR A 619 20.53 4.54 -3.17
N GLY A 620 21.59 5.03 -3.81
CA GLY A 620 22.73 4.22 -4.24
C GLY A 620 24.05 4.98 -4.24
N GLY A 621 25.06 4.41 -4.90
CA GLY A 621 26.37 5.03 -5.08
C GLY A 621 27.37 4.78 -3.95
N VAL A 622 28.66 4.94 -4.26
CA VAL A 622 29.79 4.51 -3.40
C VAL A 622 29.95 5.40 -2.15
N GLN A 623 29.60 6.68 -2.23
CA GLN A 623 29.72 7.63 -1.09
C GLN A 623 28.53 7.57 -0.13
N THR A 624 27.49 6.81 -0.45
CA THR A 624 26.28 6.66 0.37
C THR A 624 26.50 5.60 1.44
N SER A 625 26.36 5.97 2.73
CA SER A 625 26.33 5.02 3.84
C SER A 625 24.95 4.38 4.06
N ASN A 626 23.88 5.01 3.56
CA ASN A 626 22.48 4.67 3.82
C ASN A 626 21.74 4.36 2.50
N LYS A 627 21.88 3.12 2.00
CA LYS A 627 21.35 2.64 0.72
C LYS A 627 20.03 1.93 0.95
N LYS A 628 18.92 2.56 0.60
CA LYS A 628 17.57 2.08 0.92
C LYS A 628 16.59 2.36 -0.21
N VAL A 629 15.53 1.57 -0.23
CA VAL A 629 14.27 1.95 -0.88
C VAL A 629 13.47 2.80 0.10
N TYR A 630 13.00 3.95 -0.37
CA TYR A 630 12.10 4.85 0.33
C TYR A 630 10.72 4.79 -0.33
N MET A 631 9.69 4.77 0.49
CA MET A 631 8.30 4.96 0.08
C MET A 631 7.91 6.38 0.49
N VAL A 632 7.45 7.18 -0.46
CA VAL A 632 7.23 8.62 -0.30
C VAL A 632 5.81 8.98 -0.73
N ASP A 633 5.15 9.86 0.01
CA ASP A 633 3.94 10.53 -0.45
C ASP A 633 4.35 11.67 -1.40
N ALA A 634 4.04 11.53 -2.69
CA ALA A 634 4.38 12.50 -3.72
C ALA A 634 3.51 13.77 -3.68
N SER A 635 2.44 13.79 -2.88
CA SER A 635 1.58 14.95 -2.70
C SER A 635 2.09 15.87 -1.57
N THR A 636 2.56 15.31 -0.46
CA THR A 636 3.12 16.07 0.67
C THR A 636 4.65 16.18 0.63
N GLY A 637 5.33 15.18 0.09
CA GLY A 637 6.78 15.00 0.15
C GLY A 637 7.27 14.18 1.36
N ASP A 638 6.36 13.63 2.17
CA ASP A 638 6.72 12.88 3.37
C ASP A 638 7.27 11.49 3.07
N ILE A 639 8.29 11.07 3.81
CA ILE A 639 8.79 9.69 3.79
C ILE A 639 7.85 8.84 4.63
N LEU A 640 7.12 7.93 3.98
CA LEU A 640 6.19 7.01 4.63
C LEU A 640 6.93 5.85 5.32
N THR A 641 7.96 5.31 4.68
CA THR A 641 8.86 4.28 5.25
C THR A 641 10.15 4.14 4.43
N SER A 642 11.14 3.42 4.95
CA SER A 642 12.34 3.02 4.21
C SER A 642 12.81 1.62 4.62
N PHE A 643 13.30 0.83 3.67
CA PHE A 643 13.77 -0.55 3.88
C PHE A 643 14.91 -0.90 2.92
N ASP A 644 15.64 -1.98 3.21
CA ASP A 644 16.71 -2.54 2.39
C ASP A 644 16.70 -4.09 2.44
N SER A 645 17.57 -4.72 1.66
CA SER A 645 17.69 -6.18 1.59
C SER A 645 18.47 -6.75 2.78
N ASN A 646 18.32 -8.06 3.02
CA ASN A 646 19.22 -8.81 3.88
C ASN A 646 19.86 -9.94 3.04
N PRO A 647 21.16 -9.88 2.68
CA PRO A 647 22.13 -8.84 3.05
C PRO A 647 21.86 -7.47 2.41
N HIS A 648 22.35 -6.40 3.04
CA HIS A 648 22.12 -5.00 2.65
C HIS A 648 22.45 -4.67 1.18
N LEU A 649 21.72 -3.69 0.63
CA LEU A 649 21.89 -3.18 -0.73
C LEU A 649 23.29 -2.58 -0.93
N ILE A 650 23.98 -2.92 -2.03
CA ILE A 650 25.41 -2.58 -2.22
C ILE A 650 25.60 -1.34 -3.10
N SER A 651 24.91 -1.27 -4.24
CA SER A 651 24.81 -0.07 -5.06
C SER A 651 23.57 -0.11 -5.97
N PRO A 652 22.35 0.10 -5.41
CA PRO A 652 21.14 0.27 -6.19
C PRO A 652 21.30 1.30 -7.30
N HIS A 653 20.71 1.00 -8.46
CA HIS A 653 20.71 1.84 -9.65
C HIS A 653 19.30 2.10 -10.16
N ASP A 654 18.43 1.09 -10.11
CA ASP A 654 17.09 1.21 -10.65
C ASP A 654 16.05 0.44 -9.84
N ILE A 655 14.78 0.85 -9.94
CA ILE A 655 13.64 0.32 -9.18
C ILE A 655 12.39 0.23 -10.06
N THR A 656 11.66 -0.88 -9.96
CA THR A 656 10.32 -0.99 -10.56
C THR A 656 9.34 -1.66 -9.61
N VAL A 657 8.09 -1.21 -9.63
CA VAL A 657 7.04 -1.64 -8.69
C VAL A 657 5.87 -2.28 -9.44
N SER A 658 5.41 -3.42 -8.92
CA SER A 658 4.18 -4.06 -9.39
C SER A 658 2.97 -3.12 -9.29
N ALA A 659 2.00 -3.27 -10.20
CA ALA A 659 0.85 -2.38 -10.27
C ALA A 659 0.03 -2.27 -8.97
N ASN A 660 0.15 -3.23 -8.05
CA ASN A 660 -0.53 -3.28 -6.75
C ASN A 660 0.41 -3.01 -5.55
N ALA A 661 1.66 -2.60 -5.79
CA ALA A 661 2.72 -2.43 -4.80
C ALA A 661 2.96 -3.65 -3.89
N ARG A 662 2.69 -4.88 -4.37
CA ARG A 662 2.98 -6.10 -3.57
C ARG A 662 4.36 -6.66 -3.80
N GLU A 663 4.95 -6.36 -4.93
CA GLU A 663 6.30 -6.74 -5.34
C GLU A 663 7.06 -5.49 -5.79
N ILE A 664 8.28 -5.33 -5.30
CA ILE A 664 9.23 -4.28 -5.69
C ILE A 664 10.52 -4.98 -6.11
N TYR A 665 11.11 -4.51 -7.21
CA TYR A 665 12.35 -5.05 -7.75
C TYR A 665 13.39 -3.93 -7.78
N VAL A 666 14.61 -4.24 -7.37
CA VAL A 666 15.75 -3.30 -7.37
C VAL A 666 16.91 -3.92 -8.14
N GLY A 667 17.49 -3.16 -9.07
CA GLY A 667 18.68 -3.52 -9.83
C GLY A 667 19.90 -2.80 -9.29
N GLU A 668 21.05 -3.48 -9.27
CA GLU A 668 22.31 -2.92 -8.74
C GLU A 668 23.44 -2.81 -9.77
N LEU A 669 24.34 -1.85 -9.54
CA LEU A 669 25.68 -1.79 -10.15
C LEU A 669 26.64 -2.84 -9.58
N ALA A 670 26.16 -4.07 -9.32
CA ALA A 670 26.95 -5.15 -8.76
C ALA A 670 27.58 -6.00 -9.87
N SER A 671 28.89 -6.23 -9.82
CA SER A 671 29.58 -7.10 -10.81
C SER A 671 29.26 -8.59 -10.66
N SER A 672 28.50 -9.00 -9.63
CA SER A 672 28.15 -10.39 -9.33
C SER A 672 26.65 -10.62 -9.52
N PRO A 673 26.22 -11.64 -10.30
CA PRO A 673 24.80 -11.96 -10.49
C PRO A 673 24.02 -12.24 -9.20
N ALA A 674 24.70 -12.62 -8.11
CA ALA A 674 24.07 -12.90 -6.81
C ALA A 674 23.54 -11.65 -6.10
N ASN A 675 24.09 -10.46 -6.41
CA ASN A 675 23.73 -9.19 -5.76
C ASN A 675 23.15 -8.16 -6.76
N ALA A 676 22.92 -8.56 -8.00
CA ALA A 676 22.56 -7.66 -9.09
C ALA A 676 21.06 -7.34 -9.15
N LEU A 677 20.21 -8.20 -8.57
CA LEU A 677 18.76 -8.06 -8.55
C LEU A 677 18.22 -8.48 -7.19
N HIS A 678 17.35 -7.66 -6.61
CA HIS A 678 16.65 -7.95 -5.37
C HIS A 678 15.14 -7.90 -5.60
N LYS A 679 14.41 -8.86 -5.05
CA LYS A 679 12.95 -8.81 -4.95
C LYS A 679 12.55 -8.58 -3.51
N PHE A 680 11.64 -7.65 -3.32
CA PHE A 680 10.94 -7.42 -2.09
C PHE A 680 9.47 -7.75 -2.28
N GLU A 681 8.92 -8.59 -1.41
CA GLU A 681 7.48 -8.83 -1.33
C GLU A 681 6.93 -8.10 -0.11
N LEU A 682 5.82 -7.36 -0.32
CA LEU A 682 4.99 -6.83 0.76
C LEU A 682 4.69 -7.98 1.71
N SER A 683 5.04 -7.81 2.98
CA SER A 683 5.02 -8.89 3.96
C SER A 683 3.68 -9.62 3.93
N LYS A 684 3.72 -10.96 3.70
CA LYS A 684 2.53 -11.85 3.51
C LYS A 684 1.49 -11.80 4.63
N HIS A 685 1.88 -11.16 5.72
CA HIS A 685 1.10 -10.45 6.70
C HIS A 685 0.00 -9.48 6.20
N THR A 686 -0.25 -9.37 4.89
CA THR A 686 -1.11 -8.36 4.26
C THR A 686 -1.93 -8.87 3.04
N ASP A 687 -2.35 -10.14 3.03
CA ASP A 687 -3.08 -10.73 1.88
C ASP A 687 -4.58 -10.34 1.77
N LEU A 688 -4.87 -9.40 0.87
CA LEU A 688 -6.17 -9.24 0.19
C LEU A 688 -6.57 -10.52 -0.60
N PRO A 689 -7.84 -10.97 -0.56
CA PRO A 689 -8.25 -12.27 -1.09
C PRO A 689 -8.73 -12.26 -2.56
N THR A 690 -8.29 -13.22 -3.37
CA THR A 690 -9.12 -13.86 -4.41
C THR A 690 -8.60 -15.26 -4.76
N GLU A 691 -9.50 -16.16 -5.18
CA GLU A 691 -9.24 -17.58 -5.52
C GLU A 691 -8.55 -17.74 -6.91
N THR A 692 -8.12 -18.91 -7.42
CA THR A 692 -8.24 -20.32 -6.99
C THR A 692 -7.05 -21.17 -7.52
N PHE A 693 -6.74 -22.27 -6.83
CA PHE A 693 -6.09 -23.53 -7.28
C PHE A 693 -5.20 -23.59 -8.55
N ASN A 694 -3.93 -24.00 -8.36
CA ASN A 694 -3.33 -25.18 -9.03
C ASN A 694 -1.92 -25.51 -8.48
N ARG A 695 -1.78 -26.59 -7.68
CA ARG A 695 -0.46 -27.12 -7.25
C ARG A 695 -0.08 -28.37 -8.03
N ARG A 696 1.07 -28.32 -8.72
CA ARG A 696 1.85 -29.53 -9.04
C ARG A 696 2.74 -29.87 -7.85
N PHE A 697 2.69 -31.12 -7.38
CA PHE A 697 3.56 -31.60 -6.30
C PHE A 697 4.93 -32.00 -6.85
N ASN A 698 6.00 -31.68 -6.12
CA ASN A 698 7.37 -32.05 -6.47
C ASN A 698 7.80 -33.31 -5.69
N ILE A 699 8.23 -34.36 -6.40
CA ILE A 699 8.35 -35.75 -5.89
C ILE A 699 9.71 -36.02 -5.17
N ASN A 700 10.55 -35.01 -5.03
CA ASN A 700 11.94 -35.16 -4.58
C ASN A 700 12.22 -34.78 -3.11
N ASP A 701 11.21 -34.45 -2.31
CA ASP A 701 11.39 -34.29 -0.86
C ASP A 701 11.63 -35.66 -0.19
N LYS A 702 12.74 -35.77 0.56
CA LYS A 702 13.11 -36.96 1.34
C LYS A 702 12.03 -37.32 2.37
N ASN A 703 11.42 -36.33 3.01
CA ASN A 703 10.37 -36.52 4.01
C ASN A 703 9.07 -37.01 3.37
N PHE A 704 8.74 -36.51 2.16
CA PHE A 704 7.61 -37.03 1.38
C PHE A 704 7.82 -38.49 0.99
N ARG A 705 9.03 -38.86 0.53
CA ARG A 705 9.36 -40.25 0.18
C ARG A 705 9.25 -41.19 1.40
N ILE A 706 9.74 -40.78 2.58
CA ILE A 706 9.60 -41.55 3.82
C ILE A 706 8.12 -41.73 4.19
N SER A 707 7.31 -40.66 4.15
CA SER A 707 5.87 -40.72 4.43
C SER A 707 5.10 -41.62 3.46
N VAL A 708 5.44 -41.62 2.17
CA VAL A 708 4.84 -42.50 1.16
C VAL A 708 5.24 -43.97 1.37
N ILE A 709 6.50 -44.24 1.73
CA ILE A 709 6.97 -45.60 2.07
C ILE A 709 6.26 -46.14 3.32
N ILE A 710 6.09 -45.31 4.35
CA ILE A 710 5.36 -45.68 5.57
C ILE A 710 3.88 -45.96 5.24
N MET A 711 3.20 -45.09 4.48
CA MET A 711 1.82 -45.36 4.05
C MET A 711 1.71 -46.64 3.22
N ALA A 712 2.63 -46.91 2.30
CA ALA A 712 2.63 -48.14 1.51
C ALA A 712 2.84 -49.40 2.39
N ALA A 713 3.73 -49.34 3.37
CA ALA A 713 4.03 -50.45 4.28
C ALA A 713 2.83 -50.86 5.14
N PHE A 714 1.96 -49.91 5.52
CA PHE A 714 0.73 -50.20 6.28
C PHE A 714 -0.51 -50.43 5.41
N ALA A 715 -0.62 -49.80 4.23
CA ALA A 715 -1.77 -50.00 3.34
C ALA A 715 -1.79 -51.38 2.67
N VAL A 716 -0.62 -51.93 2.29
CA VAL A 716 -0.54 -53.21 1.58
C VAL A 716 -1.03 -54.40 2.42
N PRO A 717 -0.66 -54.57 3.71
CA PRO A 717 -1.20 -55.64 4.57
C PRO A 717 -2.72 -55.53 4.80
N VAL A 718 -3.25 -54.31 4.89
CA VAL A 718 -4.69 -54.06 5.08
C VAL A 718 -5.48 -54.41 3.81
N LEU A 719 -5.00 -54.00 2.63
CA LEU A 719 -5.59 -54.39 1.35
C LEU A 719 -5.51 -55.91 1.12
N ALA A 720 -4.38 -56.55 1.46
CA ALA A 720 -4.23 -58.00 1.35
C ALA A 720 -5.22 -58.76 2.26
N SER A 721 -5.39 -58.34 3.51
CA SER A 721 -6.32 -58.98 4.44
C SER A 721 -7.79 -58.78 4.06
N VAL A 722 -8.17 -57.60 3.54
CA VAL A 722 -9.50 -57.35 2.95
C VAL A 722 -9.74 -58.23 1.72
N ILE A 723 -8.78 -58.35 0.80
CA ILE A 723 -8.89 -59.21 -0.40
C ILE A 723 -9.03 -60.69 0.00
N ILE A 724 -8.24 -61.17 0.97
CA ILE A 724 -8.35 -62.54 1.50
C ILE A 724 -9.74 -62.77 2.13
N GLY A 725 -10.23 -61.81 2.93
CA GLY A 725 -11.58 -61.85 3.51
C GLY A 725 -12.68 -61.94 2.45
N CYS A 726 -12.59 -61.13 1.38
CA CYS A 726 -13.49 -61.18 0.24
C CYS A 726 -13.43 -62.52 -0.51
N ILE A 727 -12.23 -63.08 -0.75
CA ILE A 727 -12.06 -64.38 -1.40
C ILE A 727 -12.69 -65.50 -0.56
N ILE A 728 -12.50 -65.50 0.76
CA ILE A 728 -13.11 -66.47 1.69
C ILE A 728 -14.64 -66.32 1.67
N ARG A 729 -15.16 -65.10 1.73
CA ARG A 729 -16.60 -64.83 1.70
C ARG A 729 -17.24 -65.27 0.38
N ILE A 730 -16.61 -64.99 -0.76
CA ILE A 730 -17.06 -65.45 -2.09
C ILE A 730 -17.01 -66.98 -2.20
N ARG A 731 -15.97 -67.65 -1.67
CA ARG A 731 -15.90 -69.12 -1.62
C ARG A 731 -17.04 -69.73 -0.79
N ASN A 732 -17.39 -69.14 0.34
CA ASN A 732 -18.49 -69.61 1.18
C ASN A 732 -19.88 -69.33 0.55
N LEU A 733 -20.05 -68.20 -0.16
CA LEU A 733 -21.27 -67.90 -0.92
C LEU A 733 -21.45 -68.81 -2.14
N ARG A 734 -20.36 -69.24 -2.79
CA ARG A 734 -20.39 -70.27 -3.85
C ARG A 734 -20.77 -71.65 -3.29
N LYS A 735 -20.20 -72.07 -2.15
CA LYS A 735 -20.57 -73.35 -1.49
C LYS A 735 -22.05 -73.43 -1.07
N THR A 736 -22.73 -72.29 -0.92
CA THR A 736 -24.14 -72.22 -0.47
C THR A 736 -25.11 -71.84 -1.59
N ASN A 737 -24.67 -71.76 -2.85
CA ASN A 737 -25.45 -71.29 -4.01
C ASN A 737 -26.13 -69.91 -3.82
N ARG A 738 -25.66 -69.09 -2.87
CA ARG A 738 -26.22 -67.76 -2.55
C ARG A 738 -25.50 -66.60 -3.24
N LEU A 739 -24.55 -66.89 -4.13
CA LEU A 739 -23.76 -65.85 -4.80
C LEU A 739 -24.62 -64.89 -5.65
N ASN A 740 -25.60 -65.40 -6.40
CA ASN A 740 -26.46 -64.56 -7.24
C ASN A 740 -27.34 -63.64 -6.39
N ALA A 741 -27.99 -64.18 -5.36
CA ALA A 741 -28.79 -63.38 -4.42
C ALA A 741 -27.98 -62.28 -3.70
N PHE A 742 -26.70 -62.52 -3.42
CA PHE A 742 -25.81 -61.49 -2.87
C PHE A 742 -25.45 -60.40 -3.90
N LEU A 743 -25.20 -60.79 -5.15
CA LEU A 743 -24.92 -59.82 -6.23
C LEU A 743 -26.17 -58.97 -6.57
N ASP A 744 -27.35 -59.55 -6.45
CA ASP A 744 -28.62 -58.83 -6.66
C ASP A 744 -28.95 -57.89 -5.49
N ASP A 745 -28.68 -58.27 -4.23
CA ASP A 745 -28.77 -57.34 -3.07
C ASP A 745 -27.82 -56.14 -3.25
N VAL A 746 -26.56 -56.37 -3.66
CA VAL A 746 -25.60 -55.30 -3.94
C VAL A 746 -26.09 -54.37 -5.05
N LYS A 747 -26.60 -54.92 -6.17
CA LYS A 747 -27.21 -54.12 -7.24
C LYS A 747 -28.46 -53.35 -6.81
N SER A 748 -29.27 -53.91 -5.91
CA SER A 748 -30.49 -53.26 -5.40
C SER A 748 -30.22 -52.11 -4.42
N ARG A 749 -29.00 -52.04 -3.85
CA ARG A 749 -28.59 -50.95 -2.96
C ARG A 749 -27.98 -49.77 -3.72
N ASP A 750 -27.47 -50.00 -4.94
CA ASP A 750 -26.92 -48.97 -5.83
C ASP A 750 -27.98 -47.97 -6.34
N THR A 751 -29.28 -48.30 -6.19
CA THR A 751 -30.40 -47.43 -6.57
C THR A 751 -30.91 -46.53 -5.44
N SER A 752 -30.37 -46.59 -4.22
CA SER A 752 -30.80 -45.71 -3.10
C SER A 752 -29.76 -44.65 -2.68
N TYR A 753 -28.62 -44.56 -3.35
CA TYR A 753 -27.58 -43.53 -3.12
C TYR A 753 -27.09 -42.94 -4.45
N ASN A 754 -27.93 -42.13 -5.10
CA ASN A 754 -27.55 -41.35 -6.28
C ASN A 754 -27.89 -39.85 -6.16
N SER A 755 -27.85 -39.32 -4.93
CA SER A 755 -27.57 -37.90 -4.69
C SER A 755 -26.06 -37.73 -4.40
N ALA A 756 -25.44 -36.75 -5.06
CA ALA A 756 -24.04 -36.34 -4.86
C ALA A 756 -22.93 -37.35 -5.24
N LEU A 757 -22.90 -37.84 -6.50
CA LEU A 757 -21.64 -38.17 -7.20
C LEU A 757 -21.76 -38.30 -8.74
N GLY A 758 -22.96 -38.59 -9.29
CA GLY A 758 -23.19 -38.71 -10.74
C GLY A 758 -23.02 -37.42 -11.57
N GLY A 759 -22.86 -36.25 -10.93
CA GLY A 759 -22.77 -34.94 -11.62
C GLY A 759 -21.42 -34.59 -12.24
N TRP A 760 -20.36 -35.39 -12.02
CA TRP A 760 -18.98 -34.99 -12.37
C TRP A 760 -18.41 -35.61 -13.66
N MET A 761 -19.11 -36.56 -14.30
CA MET A 761 -18.58 -37.30 -15.48
C MET A 761 -19.46 -37.22 -16.74
N ASN A 762 -20.27 -36.17 -16.92
CA ASN A 762 -20.96 -35.91 -18.19
C ASN A 762 -20.94 -34.43 -18.61
N ARG A 763 -19.79 -33.97 -19.14
CA ARG A 763 -19.73 -32.78 -20.01
C ARG A 763 -19.49 -33.22 -21.46
N ARG A 764 -20.55 -33.30 -22.27
CA ARG A 764 -20.55 -33.06 -23.73
C ARG A 764 -21.95 -33.26 -24.33
N LYS A 765 -22.67 -32.14 -24.55
CA LYS A 765 -23.31 -31.75 -25.82
C LYS A 765 -24.02 -30.41 -25.60
N GLY A 766 -23.92 -29.51 -26.57
CA GLY A 766 -24.59 -28.22 -26.53
C GLY A 766 -26.06 -28.33 -26.93
N PHE A 767 -26.80 -27.23 -26.81
CA PHE A 767 -28.18 -27.14 -27.26
C PHE A 767 -28.43 -25.95 -28.17
N SER A 768 -29.02 -26.25 -29.32
CA SER A 768 -29.71 -25.31 -30.18
C SER A 768 -31.16 -25.15 -29.70
N ARG A 769 -31.68 -23.92 -29.81
CA ARG A 769 -33.05 -23.53 -30.19
C ARG A 769 -34.14 -24.63 -30.25
N LEU A 770 -35.28 -24.42 -29.55
CA LEU A 770 -36.63 -24.20 -30.14
C LEU A 770 -37.77 -24.16 -29.10
N GLU A 771 -38.53 -23.05 -29.12
CA GLU A 771 -40.00 -22.91 -29.29
C GLU A 771 -41.07 -23.84 -28.63
N GLN A 772 -42.12 -23.14 -28.14
CA GLN A 772 -43.58 -23.42 -28.17
C GLN A 772 -44.23 -24.53 -27.30
N TYR A 773 -45.20 -24.15 -26.45
CA TYR A 773 -46.69 -24.22 -26.64
C TYR A 773 -47.35 -23.68 -25.32
N SER A 774 -48.18 -22.62 -25.33
CA SER A 774 -49.66 -22.58 -25.45
C SER A 774 -50.41 -23.04 -24.17
N ASP A 775 -51.62 -22.56 -23.76
CA ASP A 775 -52.64 -21.67 -24.35
C ASP A 775 -53.44 -20.88 -23.27
N GLY A 776 -54.10 -19.79 -23.70
CA GLY A 776 -55.39 -19.25 -23.18
C GLY A 776 -55.31 -18.34 -21.94
N GLU A 777 -56.04 -17.23 -21.78
CA GLU A 777 -57.03 -16.48 -22.59
C GLU A 777 -56.94 -14.97 -22.16
N ASN A 778 -57.72 -13.95 -22.58
CA ASN A 778 -58.92 -13.82 -23.45
C ASN A 778 -58.92 -12.38 -24.09
N GLU A 779 -60.03 -11.97 -24.72
CA GLU A 779 -60.28 -10.73 -25.51
C GLU A 779 -61.11 -9.64 -24.74
N PRO A 780 -61.54 -8.50 -25.33
CA PRO A 780 -60.97 -7.64 -26.39
C PRO A 780 -61.09 -6.10 -26.11
N LEU A 781 -60.56 -5.23 -27.02
CA LEU A 781 -61.33 -4.16 -27.71
C LEU A 781 -60.50 -3.29 -28.69
N ASP A 782 -60.65 -3.59 -29.98
CA ASP A 782 -60.87 -2.70 -31.15
C ASP A 782 -60.01 -1.46 -31.53
N THR A 783 -59.40 -1.57 -32.73
CA THR A 783 -59.43 -0.61 -33.88
C THR A 783 -58.64 0.73 -33.81
N ASN A 784 -58.11 1.31 -34.90
CA ASN A 784 -57.94 0.90 -36.31
C ASN A 784 -56.91 1.81 -37.04
N VAL A 785 -56.23 1.27 -38.08
CA VAL A 785 -55.79 1.91 -39.35
C VAL A 785 -54.86 3.16 -39.29
N GLY A 786 -53.78 3.27 -40.07
CA GLY A 786 -53.22 2.37 -41.10
C GLY A 786 -51.99 2.95 -41.84
N ASP A 787 -51.63 2.28 -42.93
CA ASP A 787 -50.52 2.44 -43.90
C ASP A 787 -50.25 3.90 -44.41
N ASP A 788 -49.16 4.24 -45.15
CA ASP A 788 -48.32 3.40 -46.01
C ASP A 788 -46.93 3.97 -46.39
N SER A 789 -46.00 3.06 -46.73
CA SER A 789 -44.94 3.11 -47.78
C SER A 789 -43.92 4.27 -47.97
N ASN A 790 -42.63 3.89 -48.07
CA ASN A 790 -41.68 4.06 -49.21
C ASN A 790 -41.32 5.50 -49.77
N ASN A 791 -40.14 5.78 -50.38
CA ASN A 791 -38.88 5.04 -50.61
C ASN A 791 -37.70 5.98 -51.02
N ASN A 792 -36.46 5.50 -50.87
CA ASN A 792 -35.27 5.68 -51.74
C ASN A 792 -34.61 7.06 -52.10
N SER A 793 -33.33 7.16 -51.65
CA SER A 793 -32.08 7.32 -52.45
C SER A 793 -31.70 8.61 -53.24
N GLY A 794 -30.40 8.98 -53.22
CA GLY A 794 -29.77 9.74 -54.33
C GLY A 794 -28.49 10.55 -54.02
N ASN A 795 -27.33 10.11 -54.52
CA ASN A 795 -25.96 10.64 -54.33
C ASN A 795 -25.63 12.05 -54.91
N GLU A 796 -24.70 12.78 -54.24
CA GLU A 796 -23.47 13.50 -54.75
C GLU A 796 -23.48 14.49 -55.98
N PRO A 797 -22.40 15.25 -56.32
CA PRO A 797 -21.41 16.03 -55.51
C PRO A 797 -20.96 17.42 -56.14
N ILE A 798 -19.88 18.06 -55.61
CA ILE A 798 -18.99 19.14 -56.19
C ILE A 798 -19.49 20.61 -56.07
N THR A 799 -18.74 21.60 -55.53
CA THR A 799 -17.68 22.42 -56.22
C THR A 799 -16.92 23.39 -55.27
N VAL A 800 -15.67 23.75 -55.60
CA VAL A 800 -14.73 24.67 -54.90
C VAL A 800 -14.93 26.16 -55.27
N LYS A 801 -14.60 27.11 -54.37
CA LYS A 801 -14.11 28.46 -54.76
C LYS A 801 -13.22 29.16 -53.71
N VAL A 802 -12.20 29.87 -54.19
CA VAL A 802 -11.21 30.66 -53.42
C VAL A 802 -11.44 32.16 -53.65
N LYS A 803 -11.14 33.03 -52.67
CA LYS A 803 -10.75 34.44 -52.94
C LYS A 803 -9.92 35.09 -51.81
N GLN A 804 -9.24 36.18 -52.15
CA GLN A 804 -8.12 36.79 -51.42
C GLN A 804 -8.47 38.06 -50.60
N GLN A 805 -7.55 38.36 -49.68
CA GLN A 805 -7.11 39.63 -49.06
C GLN A 805 -7.46 40.99 -49.75
N PRO A 806 -7.43 42.13 -49.02
CA PRO A 806 -6.17 42.91 -48.86
C PRO A 806 -5.95 43.57 -47.47
N ALA A 807 -4.89 44.38 -47.34
CA ALA A 807 -4.23 44.84 -46.09
C ALA A 807 -4.08 46.38 -45.95
N ALA A 808 -3.66 46.88 -44.77
CA ALA A 808 -3.07 48.22 -44.43
C ALA A 808 -3.31 48.59 -42.93
N LEU A 809 -2.53 49.39 -42.17
CA LEU A 809 -1.12 49.85 -42.20
C LEU A 809 -0.75 50.54 -40.85
N ASN A 810 0.56 50.67 -40.56
CA ASN A 810 1.28 51.70 -39.74
C ASN A 810 1.99 51.38 -38.40
N ASN A 811 3.33 51.36 -38.50
CA ASN A 811 4.32 52.17 -37.75
C ASN A 811 4.25 52.36 -36.23
N LYS A 812 5.31 51.92 -35.53
CA LYS A 812 6.47 52.79 -35.23
C LYS A 812 7.75 52.00 -34.90
N LYS A 813 8.90 52.58 -35.24
CA LYS A 813 10.23 52.22 -34.70
C LYS A 813 10.45 52.99 -33.39
N ASP A 814 11.31 52.48 -32.51
CA ASP A 814 12.51 53.20 -32.10
C ASP A 814 13.58 52.26 -31.52
N THR A 815 14.82 52.72 -31.55
CA THR A 815 16.04 51.92 -31.28
C THR A 815 16.81 52.55 -30.12
N VAL A 816 17.17 51.79 -29.10
CA VAL A 816 18.14 52.22 -28.08
C VAL A 816 19.17 51.11 -27.85
N GLN A 817 20.43 51.51 -27.65
CA GLN A 817 21.60 50.64 -27.66
C GLN A 817 21.93 49.97 -26.32
N PHE A 818 22.80 48.97 -26.42
CA PHE A 818 23.60 48.41 -25.32
C PHE A 818 24.33 49.47 -24.50
N GLN A 819 24.42 49.26 -23.20
CA GLN A 819 25.64 49.56 -22.47
C GLN A 819 25.86 48.53 -21.34
N ILE A 820 27.10 48.06 -21.20
CA ILE A 820 27.55 47.11 -20.19
C ILE A 820 28.26 47.90 -19.10
N ALA A 821 27.91 47.69 -17.82
CA ALA A 821 28.80 47.97 -16.68
C ALA A 821 28.33 47.26 -15.38
N GLU A 822 29.16 46.31 -14.94
CA GLU A 822 29.60 46.08 -13.54
C GLU A 822 28.63 45.68 -12.39
N ASN A 823 29.00 44.56 -11.76
CA ASN A 823 28.91 44.22 -10.32
C ASN A 823 27.53 43.95 -9.67
N LEU A 824 27.11 42.67 -9.68
CA LEU A 824 27.22 41.78 -8.50
C LEU A 824 26.92 40.30 -8.84
#